data_AF-A0A6P4ZE15-F1
#
_entry.id   AF-A0A6P4ZE15-F1
#
_cell.length_a   1.000
_cell.length_b   1.000
_cell.length_c   1.000
_cell.angle_alpha   90.00
_cell.angle_beta   90.00
_cell.angle_gamma   90.00
#
_symmetry.space_group_name_H-M   'P 1'
#
loop_
_entity.id
_entity.type
_entity.pdbx_description
1 polymer ?
#
loop_
_entity_poly.entity_id
_entity_poly.type
_entity_poly.pdbx_seq_one_letter_code
_entity_poly.pdbx_strand_id
1 'polypeptide(L)'
;MTEVKKDCPLIEEAAKQSGKTVDQVKNFIGNYRRSKGDSKRSLPTDDMGAENITGHREDLGMSAKKGDSSVPLEIQLRGPGMQQLYSQACRQGARPVHSVRGLVVGQFRSGKTCVVRRLTGEKAVENEPITDGIEISPSVKTKTWRKAKEEPDEFKETMAERLAEQQQEQYKPRTRTSSGAQGAVRKKSTDAEKAQKMTRKRAHQEKQAKNETPTQSQQTPKLEEEDEKEGRDMPDDVKIKALQRLHSDVTVLQQIQDIPDDVIIKAKERLQGGMTEEQLGTAEHPRLSLWDFGGQATYYGSHQCFFTYRGIYILVMSLLQKLSDPVPDLDYKAAADNLVTGRDYLDHWLNSVRTHTLVHGREQTGEPRVVLVLTHKDRVDESDIEEYKKDIRDHISGKAAGKHVLPKIFVIDNFNEDNSDIDELREYLREVAKGLWFMGQEVPMTWLHLKSKLMDKRREDDPFCRFQDVIDLARSDDVGITDDSHVADILTFLHDLGDIIFINEPVLRDHVALRPQVMIDVFKTIITVPEYQQDRNTDGEVAEMWRRLETEGILSDRLLTIIWTKADQKMQKPFLLRHKPFLKRLMEKYYLLCNATPIGGFDDTSCDPEKEEIYFVPSLLATKPDDSTLYPGHMRRYQHPLYVVFDNMFLPSGMFYRLQAICVRRFGLQESHVLAGCGRFPTDDVKQQFVVTKVKHYLKVELLSAEDQAVFTQALPVRKFLSSCLFEIKEKWIPSIQYDWCFGDESEKETGKPVFYPMCDIEQETATGSSRFPEDFINVWIRGRSDTTMSCAENSGGSGPVMIEPTLNPDAVHTIGPVLDCMETCRGLSLAECDRIRHELTSVSRFKELVATVNRAGDMCRRLLGASVEVCLPERAPMFPREERGNEIVLLHTGDYNDKLVQPLLKQAVQSSNRYGVTLSEDVIEPGEIITDKLLHHLLERNVRMVVPIITPQTLHSRHWSTLGYEFCVENKNLVFPVFVYPEGTRERFLEVLGRRCAGMLDMASTEVPMAEEPLSSTKISLTAAQILRKVSSSVVLYTRQITAAGCTVVEDGVTIFFPKGCVKKKRFMSLE
;
A
#
# COMPACT_ATOMS: atom_id res chain seq x y z
N MET A 1 -31.52 -33.22 -20.94
CA MET A 1 -31.29 -32.45 -19.69
C MET A 1 -32.32 -31.35 -19.49
N THR A 2 -32.40 -30.34 -20.36
CA THR A 2 -33.25 -29.14 -20.20
C THR A 2 -34.75 -29.42 -20.16
N GLU A 3 -35.31 -30.14 -21.12
CA GLU A 3 -36.78 -30.25 -21.33
C GLU A 3 -37.44 -31.52 -20.77
N VAL A 4 -36.64 -32.46 -20.25
CA VAL A 4 -37.09 -33.80 -19.84
C VAL A 4 -38.08 -33.73 -18.68
N LYS A 5 -39.36 -34.08 -18.92
CA LYS A 5 -40.38 -34.20 -17.85
C LYS A 5 -40.04 -35.36 -16.91
N LYS A 6 -40.58 -35.35 -15.68
CA LYS A 6 -40.20 -36.28 -14.58
C LYS A 6 -40.23 -37.76 -14.98
N ASP A 7 -41.15 -38.14 -15.88
CA ASP A 7 -41.49 -39.53 -16.19
C ASP A 7 -41.31 -39.79 -17.70
N CYS A 8 -40.18 -39.33 -18.23
CA CYS A 8 -39.76 -39.58 -19.60
C CYS A 8 -38.97 -40.90 -19.69
N PRO A 9 -39.30 -41.83 -20.61
CA PRO A 9 -38.64 -43.14 -20.72
C PRO A 9 -37.14 -43.06 -21.05
N LEU A 10 -36.67 -41.93 -21.60
CA LEU A 10 -35.24 -41.67 -21.82
C LEU A 10 -34.43 -41.62 -20.51
N ILE A 11 -35.07 -41.40 -19.35
CA ILE A 11 -34.40 -41.45 -18.03
C ILE A 11 -34.09 -42.90 -17.65
N GLU A 12 -34.97 -43.84 -17.99
CA GLU A 12 -34.80 -45.27 -17.67
C GLU A 12 -33.74 -45.91 -18.56
N GLU A 13 -33.73 -45.59 -19.86
CA GLU A 13 -32.67 -46.04 -20.76
C GLU A 13 -31.32 -45.38 -20.42
N ALA A 14 -31.29 -44.11 -20.01
CA ALA A 14 -30.05 -43.47 -19.51
C ALA A 14 -29.55 -44.08 -18.19
N ALA A 15 -30.44 -44.48 -17.29
CA ALA A 15 -30.10 -45.20 -16.06
C ALA A 15 -29.44 -46.55 -16.39
N LYS A 16 -30.10 -47.34 -17.26
CA LYS A 16 -29.64 -48.64 -17.75
C LYS A 16 -28.30 -48.57 -18.49
N GLN A 17 -28.08 -47.58 -19.36
CA GLN A 17 -26.82 -47.40 -20.08
C GLN A 17 -25.67 -46.87 -19.20
N SER A 18 -25.97 -46.11 -18.14
CA SER A 18 -24.95 -45.58 -17.22
C SER A 18 -24.69 -46.45 -15.99
N GLY A 19 -25.41 -47.57 -15.84
CA GLY A 19 -25.31 -48.46 -14.67
C GLY A 19 -25.82 -47.84 -13.35
N LYS A 20 -26.60 -46.76 -13.44
CA LYS A 20 -27.10 -45.99 -12.29
C LYS A 20 -28.59 -46.20 -12.07
N THR A 21 -29.10 -45.88 -10.89
CA THR A 21 -30.54 -45.94 -10.65
C THR A 21 -31.26 -44.76 -11.31
N VAL A 22 -32.55 -44.94 -11.64
CA VAL A 22 -33.41 -43.91 -12.22
C VAL A 22 -33.40 -42.64 -11.36
N ASP A 23 -33.44 -42.77 -10.03
CA ASP A 23 -33.43 -41.62 -9.12
C ASP A 23 -32.09 -40.90 -9.03
N GLN A 24 -30.96 -41.60 -9.22
CA GLN A 24 -29.65 -40.95 -9.36
C GLN A 24 -29.61 -40.09 -10.64
N VAL A 25 -30.19 -40.56 -11.74
CA VAL A 25 -30.31 -39.79 -12.99
C VAL A 25 -31.29 -38.61 -12.81
N LYS A 26 -32.45 -38.81 -12.16
CA LYS A 26 -33.40 -37.72 -11.84
C LYS A 26 -32.77 -36.66 -10.94
N ASN A 27 -31.99 -37.04 -9.92
CA ASN A 27 -31.27 -36.11 -9.06
C ASN A 27 -30.16 -35.34 -9.80
N PHE A 28 -29.40 -35.99 -10.68
CA PHE A 28 -28.42 -35.31 -11.52
C PHE A 28 -29.07 -34.25 -12.42
N ILE A 29 -30.19 -34.59 -13.08
CA ILE A 29 -30.99 -33.64 -13.88
C ILE A 29 -31.50 -32.48 -13.00
N GLY A 30 -31.97 -32.76 -11.78
CA GLY A 30 -32.45 -31.76 -10.83
C GLY A 30 -31.36 -30.79 -10.33
N ASN A 31 -30.13 -31.28 -10.14
CA ASN A 31 -28.99 -30.45 -9.76
C ASN A 31 -28.49 -29.60 -10.93
N TYR A 32 -28.36 -30.19 -12.12
CA TYR A 32 -28.01 -29.47 -13.36
C TYR A 32 -29.02 -28.36 -13.70
N ARG A 33 -30.31 -28.58 -13.44
CA ARG A 33 -31.34 -27.55 -13.60
C ARG A 33 -31.20 -26.42 -12.59
N ARG A 34 -30.84 -26.70 -11.33
CA ARG A 34 -30.56 -25.66 -10.32
C ARG A 34 -29.35 -24.82 -10.69
N SER A 35 -28.22 -25.43 -11.07
CA SER A 35 -27.02 -24.70 -11.51
C SER A 35 -27.17 -23.93 -12.85
N LYS A 36 -28.29 -24.10 -13.56
CA LYS A 36 -28.70 -23.30 -14.74
C LYS A 36 -29.77 -22.25 -14.42
N GLY A 37 -30.37 -22.28 -13.22
CA GLY A 37 -31.42 -21.36 -12.79
C GLY A 37 -30.87 -19.99 -12.39
N ASP A 38 -29.69 -19.96 -11.76
CA ASP A 38 -29.07 -18.74 -11.25
C ASP A 38 -28.48 -17.82 -12.34
N SER A 39 -28.59 -18.22 -13.62
CA SER A 39 -27.99 -17.51 -14.76
C SER A 39 -29.01 -17.02 -15.80
N LYS A 40 -30.06 -16.29 -15.37
CA LYS A 40 -30.86 -15.38 -16.24
C LYS A 40 -31.83 -14.49 -15.45
N ARG A 41 -31.67 -13.17 -15.55
CA ARG A 41 -32.76 -12.19 -15.46
C ARG A 41 -32.61 -11.21 -16.62
N SER A 42 -33.65 -11.07 -17.43
CA SER A 42 -33.76 -10.13 -18.56
C SER A 42 -34.66 -8.96 -18.19
N LEU A 43 -34.63 -7.92 -19.02
CA LEU A 43 -35.42 -6.69 -18.90
C LEU A 43 -36.94 -6.96 -18.93
N PRO A 44 -37.76 -6.09 -18.31
CA PRO A 44 -39.22 -6.11 -18.47
C PRO A 44 -39.66 -5.45 -19.79
N THR A 45 -40.91 -5.71 -20.18
CA THR A 45 -41.65 -5.00 -21.23
C THR A 45 -43.04 -4.66 -20.70
N ASP A 46 -43.60 -3.53 -21.12
CA ASP A 46 -44.83 -2.96 -20.59
C ASP A 46 -46.11 -3.71 -21.01
N ASP A 47 -47.13 -3.71 -20.13
CA ASP A 47 -48.52 -3.40 -20.49
C ASP A 47 -49.29 -2.91 -19.24
N MET A 48 -50.42 -2.21 -19.41
CA MET A 48 -51.15 -1.50 -18.35
C MET A 48 -52.29 -2.28 -17.68
N GLY A 49 -52.61 -1.96 -16.41
CA GLY A 49 -53.72 -2.60 -15.69
C GLY A 49 -54.09 -2.02 -14.31
N ALA A 50 -54.65 -0.81 -14.29
CA ALA A 50 -55.52 -0.20 -13.25
C ALA A 50 -55.33 -0.54 -11.74
N GLU A 51 -54.89 0.49 -11.00
CA GLU A 51 -55.32 0.90 -9.64
C GLU A 51 -55.80 -0.14 -8.60
N ASN A 52 -55.11 -0.16 -7.44
CA ASN A 52 -55.75 0.24 -6.17
C ASN A 52 -54.72 0.69 -5.12
N ILE A 53 -55.15 1.49 -4.14
CA ILE A 53 -54.27 2.30 -3.27
C ILE A 53 -54.12 1.65 -1.88
N THR A 54 -52.88 1.47 -1.40
CA THR A 54 -52.41 1.92 -0.05
C THR A 54 -50.97 1.47 0.26
N GLY A 55 -50.16 2.38 0.83
CA GLY A 55 -49.10 2.00 1.79
C GLY A 55 -47.76 1.49 1.26
N HIS A 56 -47.09 2.20 0.34
CA HIS A 56 -45.67 1.94 0.08
C HIS A 56 -44.80 2.35 1.28
N ARG A 57 -44.13 1.36 1.88
CA ARG A 57 -42.92 1.52 2.69
C ARG A 57 -41.78 0.95 1.86
N GLU A 58 -40.87 1.79 1.39
CA GLU A 58 -39.78 1.33 0.51
C GLU A 58 -38.74 0.52 1.30
N ASP A 59 -38.60 -0.76 0.98
CA ASP A 59 -37.53 -1.60 1.52
C ASP A 59 -36.19 -1.18 0.91
N LEU A 60 -35.31 -0.61 1.74
CA LEU A 60 -33.95 -0.14 1.37
C LEU A 60 -32.96 -1.27 0.99
N GLY A 61 -33.45 -2.46 0.60
CA GLY A 61 -32.62 -3.62 0.28
C GLY A 61 -31.82 -4.19 1.44
N MET A 62 -32.04 -3.70 2.67
CA MET A 62 -31.26 -4.03 3.87
C MET A 62 -31.63 -5.40 4.44
N SER A 63 -31.25 -6.46 3.72
CA SER A 63 -31.12 -7.79 4.32
C SER A 63 -29.92 -7.78 5.28
N ALA A 64 -30.22 -7.52 6.56
CA ALA A 64 -29.24 -7.54 7.65
C ALA A 64 -28.71 -8.96 7.88
N LYS A 65 -27.75 -9.39 7.05
CA LYS A 65 -26.95 -10.58 7.32
C LYS A 65 -26.30 -10.43 8.70
N LYS A 66 -26.60 -11.35 9.62
CA LYS A 66 -25.75 -11.57 10.80
C LYS A 66 -24.31 -11.82 10.29
N GLY A 67 -23.34 -11.16 10.90
CA GLY A 67 -21.98 -11.06 10.35
C GLY A 67 -21.35 -12.42 10.03
N ASP A 68 -20.98 -12.60 8.77
CA ASP A 68 -20.01 -13.62 8.36
C ASP A 68 -18.65 -13.24 8.99
N SER A 69 -18.13 -14.08 9.90
CA SER A 69 -16.96 -13.88 10.77
C SER A 69 -17.10 -12.84 11.90
N SER A 70 -16.76 -13.26 13.13
CA SER A 70 -16.50 -12.38 14.29
C SER A 70 -15.07 -11.80 14.30
N VAL A 71 -14.18 -12.29 13.44
CA VAL A 71 -12.81 -11.80 13.27
C VAL A 71 -12.80 -10.70 12.19
N PRO A 72 -12.27 -9.49 12.47
CA PRO A 72 -12.12 -8.42 11.48
C PRO A 72 -11.25 -8.82 10.30
N LEU A 73 -11.49 -8.19 9.14
CA LEU A 73 -10.79 -8.53 7.89
C LEU A 73 -9.29 -8.23 7.95
N GLU A 74 -8.90 -7.15 8.62
CA GLU A 74 -7.49 -6.80 8.86
C GLU A 74 -6.77 -7.96 9.58
N ILE A 75 -7.45 -8.60 10.53
CA ILE A 75 -6.90 -9.75 11.26
C ILE A 75 -6.87 -11.00 10.37
N GLN A 76 -7.87 -11.18 9.50
CA GLN A 76 -7.90 -12.27 8.52
C GLN A 76 -6.83 -12.17 7.42
N LEU A 77 -6.30 -10.97 7.14
CA LEU A 77 -5.30 -10.68 6.09
C LEU A 77 -3.85 -10.59 6.63
N ARG A 78 -3.64 -10.87 7.93
CA ARG A 78 -2.35 -10.68 8.64
C ARG A 78 -1.76 -11.98 9.21
N GLY A 79 -2.36 -13.14 8.93
CA GLY A 79 -1.85 -14.45 9.35
C GLY A 79 -2.68 -15.16 10.42
N PRO A 80 -2.63 -16.51 10.50
CA PRO A 80 -3.19 -17.26 11.62
C PRO A 80 -2.56 -16.86 12.96
N GLY A 81 -1.32 -16.34 12.97
CA GLY A 81 -0.69 -15.74 14.14
C GLY A 81 -1.48 -14.53 14.65
N MET A 82 -1.80 -13.57 13.78
CA MET A 82 -2.61 -12.40 14.15
C MET A 82 -4.05 -12.79 14.51
N GLN A 83 -4.64 -13.78 13.82
CA GLN A 83 -5.94 -14.35 14.20
C GLN A 83 -5.91 -15.02 15.58
N GLN A 84 -4.83 -15.73 15.94
CA GLN A 84 -4.64 -16.32 17.26
C GLN A 84 -4.43 -15.24 18.33
N LEU A 85 -3.59 -14.23 18.07
CA LEU A 85 -3.36 -13.10 18.97
C LEU A 85 -4.66 -12.33 19.26
N TYR A 86 -5.41 -11.97 18.22
CA TYR A 86 -6.75 -11.37 18.33
C TYR A 86 -7.70 -12.27 19.14
N SER A 87 -7.75 -13.58 18.82
CA SER A 87 -8.65 -14.51 19.52
C SER A 87 -8.28 -14.70 21.00
N GLN A 88 -7.00 -14.69 21.35
CA GLN A 88 -6.53 -14.73 22.74
C GLN A 88 -6.86 -13.42 23.46
N ALA A 89 -6.68 -12.27 22.80
CA ALA A 89 -7.00 -10.97 23.38
C ALA A 89 -8.51 -10.77 23.58
N CYS A 90 -9.37 -11.22 22.64
CA CYS A 90 -10.82 -11.19 22.82
C CYS A 90 -11.32 -12.08 23.96
N ARG A 91 -10.65 -13.21 24.26
CA ARG A 91 -10.95 -14.04 25.46
C ARG A 91 -10.70 -13.31 26.78
N GLN A 92 -9.85 -12.28 26.79
CA GLN A 92 -9.62 -11.39 27.94
C GLN A 92 -10.66 -10.26 28.04
N GLY A 93 -11.61 -10.20 27.09
CA GLY A 93 -12.65 -9.19 26.97
C GLY A 93 -12.49 -8.35 25.71
N ALA A 94 -13.60 -8.07 25.03
CA ALA A 94 -13.68 -7.23 23.85
C ALA A 94 -14.91 -6.31 23.91
N ARG A 95 -14.98 -5.28 23.06
CA ARG A 95 -16.18 -4.45 22.89
C ARG A 95 -16.50 -4.20 21.41
N PRO A 96 -17.79 -4.12 21.03
CA PRO A 96 -18.20 -3.79 19.67
C PRO A 96 -17.93 -2.32 19.34
N VAL A 97 -17.36 -2.04 18.17
CA VAL A 97 -17.05 -0.67 17.71
C VAL A 97 -18.00 -0.24 16.58
N HIS A 98 -18.56 0.96 16.69
CA HIS A 98 -19.50 1.53 15.71
C HIS A 98 -18.98 2.88 15.21
N SER A 99 -17.94 2.85 14.37
CA SER A 99 -17.27 4.05 13.84
C SER A 99 -16.91 3.86 12.36
N VAL A 100 -17.03 4.92 11.56
CA VAL A 100 -16.73 4.92 10.11
C VAL A 100 -16.16 6.27 9.65
N ARG A 101 -15.36 6.24 8.57
CA ARG A 101 -14.88 7.44 7.87
C ARG A 101 -15.90 7.87 6.80
N GLY A 102 -16.27 9.14 6.79
CA GLY A 102 -17.05 9.78 5.72
C GLY A 102 -16.12 10.60 4.84
N LEU A 103 -15.74 10.06 3.68
CA LEU A 103 -14.76 10.65 2.77
C LEU A 103 -15.47 11.52 1.75
N VAL A 104 -15.39 12.83 1.89
CA VAL A 104 -16.03 13.82 1.02
C VAL A 104 -15.09 14.11 -0.15
N VAL A 105 -15.52 13.75 -1.35
CA VAL A 105 -14.71 13.72 -2.58
C VAL A 105 -15.45 14.39 -3.74
N GLY A 106 -14.73 14.77 -4.79
CA GLY A 106 -15.31 15.46 -5.96
C GLY A 106 -14.48 16.64 -6.45
N GLN A 107 -14.84 17.16 -7.63
CA GLN A 107 -14.12 18.21 -8.36
C GLN A 107 -13.87 19.48 -7.52
N PHE A 108 -12.84 20.24 -7.90
CA PHE A 108 -12.61 21.61 -7.42
C PHE A 108 -13.88 22.49 -7.46
N ARG A 109 -14.05 23.33 -6.42
CA ARG A 109 -15.22 24.22 -6.19
C ARG A 109 -16.62 23.57 -6.19
N SER A 110 -16.76 22.23 -6.10
CA SER A 110 -18.08 21.57 -6.02
C SER A 110 -18.88 21.77 -4.71
N GLY A 111 -18.35 22.53 -3.74
CA GLY A 111 -19.04 22.85 -2.48
C GLY A 111 -18.81 21.88 -1.31
N LYS A 112 -17.83 20.97 -1.41
CA LYS A 112 -17.52 19.94 -0.38
C LYS A 112 -17.38 20.50 1.04
N THR A 113 -16.52 21.49 1.24
CA THR A 113 -16.28 22.10 2.56
C THR A 113 -17.54 22.75 3.16
N CYS A 114 -18.39 23.34 2.31
CA CYS A 114 -19.70 23.84 2.72
C CYS A 114 -20.61 22.70 3.20
N VAL A 115 -20.69 21.59 2.45
CA VAL A 115 -21.46 20.40 2.86
C VAL A 115 -20.92 19.83 4.18
N VAL A 116 -19.61 19.77 4.38
CA VAL A 116 -18.99 19.33 5.66
C VAL A 116 -19.39 20.24 6.81
N ARG A 117 -19.31 21.57 6.64
CA ARG A 117 -19.76 22.53 7.67
C ARG A 117 -21.24 22.35 8.00
N ARG A 118 -22.11 22.33 6.99
CA ARG A 118 -23.56 22.16 7.18
C ARG A 118 -23.87 20.82 7.88
N LEU A 119 -23.21 19.72 7.49
CA LEU A 119 -23.30 18.41 8.17
C LEU A 119 -22.89 18.47 9.65
N THR A 120 -21.81 19.19 10.00
CA THR A 120 -21.36 19.34 11.39
C THR A 120 -22.12 20.38 12.23
N GLY A 121 -23.11 21.07 11.63
CA GLY A 121 -23.94 22.07 12.31
C GLY A 121 -23.38 23.50 12.25
N GLU A 122 -22.38 23.75 11.43
CA GLU A 122 -21.83 25.07 11.11
C GLU A 122 -22.58 25.68 9.92
N LYS A 123 -22.47 27.01 9.76
CA LYS A 123 -23.00 27.69 8.56
C LYS A 123 -22.03 27.52 7.39
N ALA A 124 -22.57 27.48 6.17
CA ALA A 124 -21.76 27.64 4.96
C ALA A 124 -21.25 29.09 4.87
N VAL A 125 -20.11 29.27 4.22
CA VAL A 125 -19.50 30.59 3.98
C VAL A 125 -19.42 30.82 2.48
N GLU A 126 -19.86 32.01 2.04
CA GLU A 126 -19.72 32.42 0.65
C GLU A 126 -18.25 32.78 0.36
N ASN A 127 -17.72 32.32 -0.78
CA ASN A 127 -16.29 32.40 -1.11
C ASN A 127 -15.37 31.67 -0.11
N GLU A 128 -15.81 30.49 0.36
CA GLU A 128 -14.97 29.54 1.12
C GLU A 128 -13.57 29.37 0.47
N PRO A 129 -12.46 29.48 1.23
CA PRO A 129 -11.13 29.23 0.71
C PRO A 129 -10.97 27.82 0.13
N ILE A 130 -9.98 27.68 -0.75
CA ILE A 130 -9.63 26.40 -1.38
C ILE A 130 -9.21 25.40 -0.29
N THR A 131 -9.82 24.22 -0.30
CA THR A 131 -9.47 23.09 0.56
C THR A 131 -8.04 22.62 0.23
N ASP A 132 -7.07 22.99 1.07
CA ASP A 132 -5.69 22.59 0.91
C ASP A 132 -5.50 21.12 1.33
N GLY A 133 -4.91 20.28 0.46
CA GLY A 133 -4.68 18.86 0.73
C GLY A 133 -5.91 18.07 1.18
N ILE A 134 -5.92 17.60 2.43
CA ILE A 134 -7.06 16.92 3.08
C ILE A 134 -7.30 17.57 4.46
N GLU A 135 -8.58 17.73 4.81
CA GLU A 135 -9.03 18.27 6.10
C GLU A 135 -9.87 17.27 6.88
N ILE A 136 -9.28 16.67 7.92
CA ILE A 136 -9.98 15.79 8.86
C ILE A 136 -10.74 16.63 9.89
N SER A 137 -12.05 16.38 10.01
CA SER A 137 -12.91 16.95 11.06
C SER A 137 -13.01 16.02 12.28
N PRO A 138 -13.15 16.57 13.51
CA PRO A 138 -13.38 15.79 14.72
C PRO A 138 -14.59 14.85 14.62
N SER A 139 -14.48 13.68 15.23
CA SER A 139 -15.48 12.61 15.11
C SER A 139 -16.87 13.04 15.61
N VAL A 140 -17.86 13.00 14.72
CA VAL A 140 -19.23 13.47 14.93
C VAL A 140 -20.07 12.37 15.57
N LYS A 141 -20.83 12.72 16.62
CA LYS A 141 -21.86 11.84 17.19
C LYS A 141 -23.12 11.95 16.33
N THR A 142 -23.47 10.92 15.55
CA THR A 142 -24.64 10.96 14.63
C THR A 142 -25.99 11.17 15.34
N LYS A 143 -26.06 11.03 16.67
CA LYS A 143 -27.24 11.43 17.48
C LYS A 143 -27.52 12.94 17.45
N THR A 144 -26.47 13.76 17.46
CA THR A 144 -26.56 15.22 17.61
C THR A 144 -25.96 16.01 16.45
N TRP A 145 -25.21 15.33 15.57
CA TRP A 145 -24.47 15.89 14.45
C TRP A 145 -23.49 17.01 14.79
N ARG A 146 -23.10 17.11 16.06
CA ARG A 146 -22.04 18.02 16.55
C ARG A 146 -20.71 17.29 16.62
N LYS A 147 -19.63 18.02 16.32
CA LYS A 147 -18.24 17.63 16.61
C LYS A 147 -18.12 17.24 18.08
N ALA A 148 -17.35 16.19 18.39
CA ALA A 148 -17.04 15.84 19.77
C ALA A 148 -16.21 16.94 20.46
N LYS A 149 -16.21 16.96 21.81
CA LYS A 149 -15.23 17.72 22.59
C LYS A 149 -13.89 16.99 22.61
N GLU A 150 -13.25 16.95 21.44
CA GLU A 150 -11.83 16.69 21.29
C GLU A 150 -11.22 18.04 20.85
N GLU A 151 -10.01 18.35 21.33
CA GLU A 151 -9.49 19.72 21.43
C GLU A 151 -9.19 20.39 20.06
N PRO A 152 -9.17 21.75 19.99
CA PRO A 152 -8.78 22.45 18.78
C PRO A 152 -7.39 22.03 18.31
N ASP A 153 -7.23 21.89 17.00
CA ASP A 153 -5.98 21.48 16.39
C ASP A 153 -5.08 22.73 16.29
N GLU A 154 -4.26 23.00 17.32
CA GLU A 154 -3.40 24.22 17.41
C GLU A 154 -2.64 24.52 16.11
N PHE A 155 -2.19 23.46 15.44
CA PHE A 155 -1.49 23.49 14.16
C PHE A 155 -2.33 24.09 13.03
N LYS A 156 -3.65 23.80 13.01
CA LYS A 156 -4.60 24.35 12.05
C LYS A 156 -5.05 25.75 12.41
N GLU A 157 -5.38 26.03 13.68
CA GLU A 157 -5.84 27.37 14.08
C GLU A 157 -4.75 28.40 13.77
N THR A 158 -3.50 28.14 14.19
CA THR A 158 -2.37 29.03 13.92
C THR A 158 -1.97 29.13 12.44
N MET A 159 -2.46 28.26 11.55
CA MET A 159 -2.27 28.33 10.09
C MET A 159 -3.44 29.03 9.40
N ALA A 160 -4.68 28.74 9.80
CA ALA A 160 -5.91 29.32 9.26
C ALA A 160 -6.07 30.80 9.61
N GLU A 161 -5.72 31.21 10.84
CA GLU A 161 -5.70 32.63 11.24
C GLU A 161 -4.79 33.45 10.31
N ARG A 162 -3.59 32.92 10.00
CA ARG A 162 -2.63 33.60 9.12
C ARG A 162 -3.04 33.63 7.66
N LEU A 163 -3.76 32.62 7.17
CA LEU A 163 -4.37 32.65 5.83
C LEU A 163 -5.47 33.73 5.76
N ALA A 164 -6.24 33.93 6.83
CA ALA A 164 -7.22 35.01 6.92
C ALA A 164 -6.57 36.41 7.01
N GLU A 165 -5.49 36.56 7.79
CA GLU A 165 -4.70 37.81 7.86
C GLU A 165 -4.14 38.20 6.49
N GLN A 166 -3.53 37.26 5.76
CA GLN A 166 -2.96 37.50 4.42
C GLN A 166 -4.02 37.91 3.38
N GLN A 167 -5.25 37.42 3.50
CA GLN A 167 -6.36 37.83 2.62
C GLN A 167 -6.85 39.26 2.92
N GLN A 168 -6.85 39.70 4.18
CA GLN A 168 -7.29 41.05 4.56
C GLN A 168 -6.30 42.15 4.14
N GLU A 169 -5.01 41.84 4.02
CA GLU A 169 -4.00 42.79 3.53
C GLU A 169 -4.18 43.11 2.03
N GLN A 170 -4.66 42.14 1.24
CA GLN A 170 -4.79 42.26 -0.22
C GLN A 170 -5.89 43.22 -0.68
N TYR A 171 -6.86 43.54 0.18
CA TYR A 171 -8.05 44.35 -0.13
C TYR A 171 -8.05 45.78 0.44
N LYS A 172 -6.87 46.35 0.77
CA LYS A 172 -6.75 47.77 1.14
C LYS A 172 -6.65 48.66 -0.13
N PRO A 173 -7.67 49.48 -0.48
CA PRO A 173 -7.61 50.33 -1.67
C PRO A 173 -6.55 51.43 -1.51
N ARG A 174 -5.57 51.47 -2.43
CA ARG A 174 -4.46 52.46 -2.42
C ARG A 174 -4.93 53.87 -2.83
N THR A 175 -5.44 54.65 -1.90
CA THR A 175 -5.67 56.09 -2.09
C THR A 175 -4.34 56.86 -2.17
N ARG A 176 -3.99 57.33 -3.37
CA ARG A 176 -2.91 58.30 -3.58
C ARG A 176 -3.46 59.72 -3.48
N THR A 177 -3.03 60.49 -2.48
CA THR A 177 -3.08 61.97 -2.51
C THR A 177 -1.78 62.54 -1.93
N SER A 178 -1.41 63.72 -2.40
CA SER A 178 -0.13 64.39 -2.12
C SER A 178 -0.30 65.61 -1.23
N SER A 179 0.83 66.08 -0.68
CA SER A 179 1.11 67.49 -0.31
C SER A 179 0.17 68.23 0.66
N GLY A 180 0.74 68.78 1.74
CA GLY A 180 0.06 69.79 2.56
C GLY A 180 0.85 70.10 3.84
N ALA A 181 1.28 71.35 4.02
CA ALA A 181 2.11 71.77 5.15
C ALA A 181 1.30 72.56 6.20
N GLN A 182 1.86 72.65 7.43
CA GLN A 182 1.48 73.56 8.53
C GLN A 182 0.12 73.28 9.21
N GLY A 183 -0.07 73.71 10.48
CA GLY A 183 -1.42 73.73 11.08
C GLY A 183 -1.63 73.56 12.59
N ALA A 184 -0.78 74.12 13.44
CA ALA A 184 -1.06 74.62 14.81
C ALA A 184 -2.41 74.29 15.56
N VAL A 185 -2.25 73.90 16.86
CA VAL A 185 -2.94 74.46 18.05
C VAL A 185 -4.33 73.91 18.52
N ARG A 186 -4.31 73.35 19.76
CA ARG A 186 -5.40 73.24 20.78
C ARG A 186 -6.61 72.32 20.44
N LYS A 187 -7.41 71.81 21.40
CA LYS A 187 -7.50 71.86 22.89
C LYS A 187 -7.99 70.46 23.37
N LYS A 188 -7.64 69.96 24.56
CA LYS A 188 -8.47 69.90 25.81
C LYS A 188 -10.00 69.71 25.62
N SER A 189 -10.75 68.98 26.45
CA SER A 189 -10.48 68.00 27.55
C SER A 189 -11.79 67.78 28.33
N THR A 190 -12.04 66.60 28.90
CA THR A 190 -12.81 66.48 30.18
C THR A 190 -12.60 65.12 30.83
N ASP A 191 -12.28 65.13 32.12
CA ASP A 191 -12.22 63.97 33.02
C ASP A 191 -13.44 63.92 33.96
N ALA A 192 -13.52 62.82 34.72
CA ALA A 192 -13.98 62.73 36.12
C ALA A 192 -15.45 62.39 36.47
N GLU A 193 -15.61 61.24 37.17
CA GLU A 193 -16.54 60.99 38.30
C GLU A 193 -18.07 60.88 37.99
N LYS A 194 -18.99 60.29 38.79
CA LYS A 194 -19.04 59.55 40.10
C LYS A 194 -20.36 58.71 40.12
N ALA A 195 -20.74 57.81 41.04
CA ALA A 195 -20.19 57.32 42.32
C ALA A 195 -20.48 55.80 42.56
N GLN A 196 -21.45 55.41 43.42
CA GLN A 196 -21.69 54.03 43.91
C GLN A 196 -23.12 53.76 44.45
N LYS A 197 -23.52 52.46 44.50
CA LYS A 197 -24.38 51.76 45.51
C LYS A 197 -25.88 52.10 45.71
N MET A 198 -26.70 51.04 45.74
CA MET A 198 -27.36 50.45 46.95
C MET A 198 -27.78 48.99 46.61
N THR A 199 -27.48 47.91 47.34
CA THR A 199 -27.97 47.39 48.67
C THR A 199 -29.48 47.20 48.78
N ARG A 200 -30.06 46.13 49.37
CA ARG A 200 -29.61 45.05 50.31
C ARG A 200 -30.29 43.69 49.90
N LYS A 201 -30.57 42.60 50.68
CA LYS A 201 -30.66 42.29 52.13
C LYS A 201 -30.60 40.75 52.38
N ARG A 202 -29.88 40.32 53.44
CA ARG A 202 -29.96 39.13 54.38
C ARG A 202 -30.96 37.94 54.17
N ALA A 203 -30.86 36.79 54.88
CA ALA A 203 -29.79 35.90 55.43
C ALA A 203 -30.33 34.91 56.50
N HIS A 204 -29.79 33.67 56.55
CA HIS A 204 -29.79 32.65 57.64
C HIS A 204 -31.11 32.04 58.20
N GLN A 205 -31.14 30.70 58.29
CA GLN A 205 -31.35 29.98 59.58
C GLN A 205 -30.83 28.52 59.52
N GLU A 206 -30.71 27.87 60.68
CA GLU A 206 -30.18 26.51 60.91
C GLU A 206 -31.29 25.57 61.45
N LYS A 207 -31.18 24.23 61.29
CA LYS A 207 -31.04 23.22 62.39
C LYS A 207 -31.51 21.77 62.09
N GLN A 208 -30.66 20.84 62.56
CA GLN A 208 -30.97 19.57 63.26
C GLN A 208 -31.77 18.45 62.53
N ALA A 209 -31.80 17.28 63.17
CA ALA A 209 -32.29 16.00 62.62
C ALA A 209 -32.88 15.10 63.72
N LYS A 210 -33.78 14.18 63.35
CA LYS A 210 -33.92 12.80 63.88
C LYS A 210 -35.02 11.99 63.16
N ASN A 211 -34.88 10.66 63.28
CA ASN A 211 -35.82 9.52 63.20
C ASN A 211 -37.28 9.79 62.76
N GLU A 212 -37.93 8.92 61.97
CA GLU A 212 -38.60 7.68 62.48
C GLU A 212 -38.97 6.63 61.40
N THR A 213 -39.30 5.42 61.86
CA THR A 213 -39.98 4.29 61.17
C THR A 213 -41.11 3.81 62.09
N PRO A 214 -42.18 3.07 61.68
CA PRO A 214 -42.26 1.97 60.67
C PRO A 214 -43.40 2.21 59.62
N THR A 215 -44.07 1.29 58.87
CA THR A 215 -44.58 -0.08 59.13
C THR A 215 -44.96 -0.87 57.85
N GLN A 216 -45.26 -2.16 58.04
CA GLN A 216 -45.49 -3.28 57.11
C GLN A 216 -46.73 -3.21 56.18
N SER A 217 -46.64 -3.87 55.01
CA SER A 217 -47.55 -4.93 54.52
C SER A 217 -46.88 -5.67 53.34
N GLN A 218 -46.59 -6.98 53.39
CA GLN A 218 -47.47 -8.15 53.19
C GLN A 218 -48.17 -8.22 51.81
N GLN A 219 -47.72 -9.14 50.93
CA GLN A 219 -48.49 -10.32 50.49
C GLN A 219 -47.79 -11.19 49.41
N THR A 220 -47.53 -12.45 49.77
CA THR A 220 -47.63 -13.67 48.93
C THR A 220 -48.79 -14.51 49.55
N PRO A 221 -49.26 -15.69 49.05
CA PRO A 221 -48.61 -16.68 48.16
C PRO A 221 -49.56 -17.49 47.22
N LYS A 222 -49.12 -18.72 46.82
CA LYS A 222 -49.93 -19.96 46.59
C LYS A 222 -50.73 -20.08 45.25
N LEU A 223 -50.99 -21.25 44.63
CA LEU A 223 -50.80 -22.73 44.83
C LEU A 223 -50.35 -23.36 43.45
N GLU A 224 -49.68 -24.52 43.29
CA GLU A 224 -50.12 -25.95 43.44
C GLU A 224 -51.40 -26.27 42.59
N GLU A 225 -51.57 -27.39 41.84
CA GLU A 225 -50.81 -28.65 41.62
C GLU A 225 -51.35 -29.42 40.35
N GLU A 226 -50.53 -30.33 39.78
CA GLU A 226 -50.83 -31.63 39.06
C GLU A 226 -51.90 -31.69 37.90
N ASP A 227 -52.00 -32.71 37.00
CA ASP A 227 -51.53 -34.12 37.01
C ASP A 227 -51.28 -34.76 35.59
N GLU A 228 -50.94 -36.06 35.57
CA GLU A 228 -50.33 -36.96 34.56
C GLU A 228 -50.96 -37.28 33.16
N LYS A 229 -50.06 -37.74 32.24
CA LYS A 229 -50.19 -38.77 31.14
C LYS A 229 -51.20 -38.52 29.99
N GLU A 230 -51.04 -38.96 28.74
CA GLU A 230 -50.06 -39.79 27.98
C GLU A 230 -50.12 -39.35 26.47
N GLY A 231 -49.38 -39.84 25.46
CA GLY A 231 -48.36 -40.89 25.36
C GLY A 231 -48.22 -41.43 23.90
N ARG A 232 -47.16 -41.07 23.16
CA ARG A 232 -46.75 -41.69 21.85
C ARG A 232 -45.25 -41.54 21.60
N ASP A 233 -44.60 -42.59 21.09
CA ASP A 233 -43.15 -42.69 20.94
C ASP A 233 -42.54 -41.92 19.75
N MET A 234 -41.22 -41.67 19.87
CA MET A 234 -40.32 -41.21 18.81
C MET A 234 -39.02 -42.05 18.81
N PRO A 235 -38.36 -42.28 17.65
CA PRO A 235 -37.27 -43.26 17.54
C PRO A 235 -35.99 -42.93 18.33
N ASP A 236 -35.28 -43.98 18.77
CA ASP A 236 -34.13 -43.88 19.67
C ASP A 236 -32.89 -43.16 19.11
N ASP A 237 -32.78 -42.99 17.78
CA ASP A 237 -31.71 -42.21 17.13
C ASP A 237 -31.60 -40.76 17.64
N VAL A 238 -32.71 -40.21 18.18
CA VAL A 238 -32.74 -38.88 18.79
C VAL A 238 -32.12 -38.89 20.20
N LYS A 239 -32.30 -39.96 20.98
CA LYS A 239 -31.79 -40.05 22.37
C LYS A 239 -30.26 -40.05 22.41
N ILE A 240 -29.62 -40.73 21.46
CA ILE A 240 -28.15 -40.79 21.37
C ILE A 240 -27.56 -39.39 21.14
N LYS A 241 -28.16 -38.59 20.25
CA LYS A 241 -27.70 -37.21 19.97
C LYS A 241 -28.03 -36.22 21.08
N ALA A 242 -29.08 -36.46 21.87
CA ALA A 242 -29.39 -35.67 23.07
C ALA A 242 -28.36 -35.93 24.19
N LEU A 243 -28.06 -37.21 24.48
CA LEU A 243 -27.09 -37.60 25.49
C LEU A 243 -25.65 -37.16 25.16
N GLN A 244 -25.27 -37.10 23.88
CA GLN A 244 -23.96 -36.58 23.47
C GLN A 244 -23.82 -35.06 23.68
N ARG A 245 -24.89 -34.27 23.47
CA ARG A 245 -24.88 -32.82 23.75
C ARG A 245 -24.81 -32.51 25.24
N LEU A 246 -25.54 -33.26 26.07
CA LEU A 246 -25.46 -33.10 27.52
C LEU A 246 -24.07 -33.40 28.09
N HIS A 247 -23.25 -34.23 27.42
CA HIS A 247 -21.85 -34.44 27.82
C HIS A 247 -20.89 -33.34 27.34
N SER A 248 -21.14 -32.68 26.19
CA SER A 248 -20.36 -31.51 25.76
C SER A 248 -20.65 -30.29 26.65
N ASP A 249 -21.91 -30.07 27.01
CA ASP A 249 -22.28 -28.85 27.74
C ASP A 249 -21.84 -28.92 29.22
N VAL A 250 -21.78 -30.14 29.80
CA VAL A 250 -21.19 -30.36 31.13
C VAL A 250 -19.66 -30.22 31.12
N THR A 251 -18.95 -30.61 30.04
CA THR A 251 -17.50 -30.38 29.96
C THR A 251 -17.13 -28.91 29.75
N VAL A 252 -17.98 -28.12 29.08
CA VAL A 252 -17.83 -26.66 29.01
C VAL A 252 -18.07 -26.00 30.38
N LEU A 253 -19.06 -26.45 31.15
CA LEU A 253 -19.35 -25.91 32.49
C LEU A 253 -18.35 -26.36 33.58
N GLN A 254 -17.58 -27.43 33.36
CA GLN A 254 -16.52 -27.87 34.28
C GLN A 254 -15.14 -27.22 34.01
N GLN A 255 -15.06 -26.26 33.09
CA GLN A 255 -13.88 -25.39 32.91
C GLN A 255 -14.14 -23.91 33.30
N ILE A 256 -15.21 -23.66 34.09
CA ILE A 256 -15.53 -22.33 34.66
C ILE A 256 -15.40 -22.38 36.19
N GLN A 257 -14.30 -22.93 36.68
CA GLN A 257 -13.83 -22.78 38.06
C GLN A 257 -12.35 -22.35 38.01
N ASP A 258 -11.96 -21.52 38.98
CA ASP A 258 -10.65 -20.87 39.10
C ASP A 258 -10.22 -19.99 37.90
N ILE A 259 -11.08 -19.02 37.54
CA ILE A 259 -10.56 -17.70 37.13
C ILE A 259 -10.21 -16.94 38.42
N PRO A 260 -8.94 -16.58 38.68
CA PRO A 260 -8.55 -15.92 39.92
C PRO A 260 -9.24 -14.56 40.12
N ASP A 261 -9.58 -14.23 41.37
CA ASP A 261 -10.27 -12.97 41.71
C ASP A 261 -9.48 -11.73 41.27
N ASP A 262 -8.13 -11.76 41.24
CA ASP A 262 -7.33 -10.62 40.79
C ASP A 262 -7.48 -10.37 39.28
N VAL A 263 -7.73 -11.40 38.47
CA VAL A 263 -8.07 -11.26 37.04
C VAL A 263 -9.44 -10.62 36.88
N ILE A 264 -10.42 -10.99 37.72
CA ILE A 264 -11.77 -10.41 37.71
C ILE A 264 -11.75 -8.95 38.21
N ILE A 265 -10.92 -8.64 39.20
CA ILE A 265 -10.71 -7.28 39.73
C ILE A 265 -10.02 -6.42 38.67
N LYS A 266 -8.88 -6.86 38.09
CA LYS A 266 -8.19 -6.15 37.01
C LYS A 266 -9.07 -5.96 35.77
N ALA A 267 -9.95 -6.92 35.45
CA ALA A 267 -10.93 -6.74 34.38
C ALA A 267 -11.96 -5.65 34.69
N LYS A 268 -12.43 -5.54 35.95
CA LYS A 268 -13.35 -4.48 36.41
C LYS A 268 -12.67 -3.10 36.50
N GLU A 269 -11.42 -3.04 36.95
CA GLU A 269 -10.61 -1.82 36.95
C GLU A 269 -10.35 -1.35 35.52
N ARG A 270 -10.02 -2.28 34.61
CA ARG A 270 -9.92 -1.99 33.17
C ARG A 270 -11.25 -1.48 32.59
N LEU A 271 -12.38 -2.09 32.93
CA LEU A 271 -13.70 -1.59 32.53
C LEU A 271 -14.04 -0.17 33.04
N GLN A 272 -13.34 0.33 34.07
CA GLN A 272 -13.50 1.70 34.59
C GLN A 272 -12.48 2.70 33.99
N GLY A 273 -11.31 2.23 33.54
CA GLY A 273 -10.29 3.05 32.88
C GLY A 273 -10.30 3.05 31.35
N GLY A 274 -11.14 2.22 30.71
CA GLY A 274 -11.19 2.04 29.26
C GLY A 274 -12.05 3.05 28.49
N MET A 275 -12.02 2.97 27.15
CA MET A 275 -12.82 3.86 26.30
C MET A 275 -14.33 3.74 26.56
N THR A 276 -14.97 4.91 26.64
CA THR A 276 -16.41 5.06 26.88
C THR A 276 -17.24 4.66 25.67
N GLU A 277 -18.53 4.34 25.88
CA GLU A 277 -19.47 4.10 24.77
C GLU A 277 -19.65 5.34 23.89
N GLU A 278 -19.49 6.54 24.45
CA GLU A 278 -19.44 7.78 23.70
C GLU A 278 -18.27 7.87 22.70
N GLN A 279 -17.16 7.16 22.99
CA GLN A 279 -15.97 7.12 22.13
C GLN A 279 -16.05 6.02 21.07
N LEU A 280 -16.67 4.88 21.38
CA LEU A 280 -16.79 3.71 20.48
C LEU A 280 -18.02 3.77 19.55
N GLY A 281 -19.07 4.50 19.93
CA GLY A 281 -20.34 4.56 19.21
C GLY A 281 -21.27 3.37 19.51
N THR A 282 -22.55 3.50 19.16
CA THR A 282 -23.58 2.45 19.36
C THR A 282 -24.21 2.04 18.04
N ALA A 283 -24.89 0.89 18.01
CA ALA A 283 -25.62 0.40 16.83
C ALA A 283 -26.75 1.37 16.38
N GLU A 284 -27.35 2.14 17.29
CA GLU A 284 -28.33 3.17 16.92
C GLU A 284 -27.68 4.48 16.46
N HIS A 285 -26.48 4.79 16.99
CA HIS A 285 -25.77 6.04 16.76
C HIS A 285 -24.26 5.78 16.54
N PRO A 286 -23.85 5.32 15.34
CA PRO A 286 -22.44 5.21 14.98
C PRO A 286 -21.73 6.57 15.03
N ARG A 287 -20.40 6.57 15.19
CA ARG A 287 -19.58 7.78 15.02
C ARG A 287 -19.13 7.93 13.57
N LEU A 288 -19.08 9.17 13.09
CA LEU A 288 -18.65 9.51 11.73
C LEU A 288 -17.48 10.51 11.77
N SER A 289 -16.30 10.12 11.31
CA SER A 289 -15.18 11.04 11.08
C SER A 289 -15.26 11.55 9.65
N LEU A 290 -15.52 12.85 9.45
CA LEU A 290 -15.57 13.45 8.12
C LEU A 290 -14.17 13.86 7.66
N TRP A 291 -13.81 13.49 6.44
CA TRP A 291 -12.53 13.79 5.78
C TRP A 291 -12.85 14.54 4.49
N ASP A 292 -12.50 15.82 4.39
CA ASP A 292 -12.72 16.66 3.21
C ASP A 292 -11.48 16.60 2.31
N PHE A 293 -11.61 16.10 1.08
CA PHE A 293 -10.51 15.95 0.13
C PHE A 293 -10.42 17.17 -0.79
N GLY A 294 -9.22 17.68 -1.02
CA GLY A 294 -8.96 18.78 -1.95
C GLY A 294 -9.44 18.46 -3.37
N GLY A 295 -9.91 19.48 -4.09
CA GLY A 295 -10.44 19.29 -5.44
C GLY A 295 -9.40 19.30 -6.57
N GLN A 296 -8.18 19.80 -6.30
CA GLN A 296 -7.11 20.03 -7.28
C GLN A 296 -6.42 18.71 -7.67
N ALA A 297 -6.09 18.55 -8.97
CA ALA A 297 -5.54 17.30 -9.50
C ALA A 297 -4.13 16.98 -8.97
N THR A 298 -3.37 18.01 -8.56
CA THR A 298 -2.07 17.90 -7.89
C THR A 298 -2.08 16.97 -6.66
N TYR A 299 -3.20 16.86 -5.95
CA TYR A 299 -3.33 15.96 -4.79
C TYR A 299 -3.75 14.53 -5.14
N TYR A 300 -4.14 14.23 -6.38
CA TYR A 300 -4.73 12.93 -6.73
C TYR A 300 -3.70 11.78 -6.64
N GLY A 301 -2.41 12.08 -6.61
CA GLY A 301 -1.35 11.12 -6.25
C GLY A 301 -1.25 10.84 -4.74
N SER A 302 -1.45 11.85 -3.87
CA SER A 302 -1.32 11.71 -2.41
C SER A 302 -2.63 11.26 -1.74
N HIS A 303 -3.80 11.60 -2.29
CA HIS A 303 -5.10 11.12 -1.81
C HIS A 303 -5.17 9.60 -1.67
N GLN A 304 -4.50 8.87 -2.56
CA GLN A 304 -4.45 7.40 -2.61
C GLN A 304 -3.99 6.77 -1.30
N CYS A 305 -3.16 7.48 -0.52
CA CYS A 305 -2.67 7.04 0.79
C CYS A 305 -3.77 6.98 1.88
N PHE A 306 -4.96 7.53 1.61
CA PHE A 306 -6.03 7.73 2.59
C PHE A 306 -7.39 7.15 2.16
N PHE A 307 -7.48 6.50 0.99
CA PHE A 307 -8.66 5.72 0.61
C PHE A 307 -8.84 4.52 1.56
N THR A 308 -10.07 4.05 1.74
CA THR A 308 -10.36 2.90 2.61
C THR A 308 -11.66 2.20 2.24
N TYR A 309 -11.70 0.88 2.39
CA TYR A 309 -12.93 0.10 2.31
C TYR A 309 -13.82 0.29 3.55
N ARG A 310 -13.29 0.80 4.68
CA ARG A 310 -14.06 1.21 5.86
C ARG A 310 -14.60 2.65 5.74
N GLY A 311 -15.21 2.95 4.59
CA GLY A 311 -15.66 4.29 4.23
C GLY A 311 -17.12 4.35 3.77
N ILE A 312 -17.75 5.49 4.03
CA ILE A 312 -18.82 6.03 3.19
C ILE A 312 -18.20 7.15 2.37
N TYR A 313 -18.29 7.08 1.05
CA TYR A 313 -17.84 8.15 0.17
C TYR A 313 -19.01 9.09 -0.12
N ILE A 314 -18.77 10.39 0.01
CA ILE A 314 -19.75 11.44 -0.28
C ILE A 314 -19.22 12.19 -1.49
N LEU A 315 -19.68 11.80 -2.69
CA LEU A 315 -19.24 12.39 -3.95
C LEU A 315 -20.09 13.63 -4.25
N VAL A 316 -19.47 14.80 -4.09
CA VAL A 316 -20.12 16.11 -4.23
C VAL A 316 -19.84 16.71 -5.60
N MET A 317 -20.91 16.97 -6.35
CA MET A 317 -20.89 17.60 -7.67
C MET A 317 -21.73 18.88 -7.67
N SER A 318 -21.48 19.79 -8.61
CA SER A 318 -22.24 21.04 -8.75
C SER A 318 -23.30 20.90 -9.83
N LEU A 319 -24.53 21.36 -9.57
CA LEU A 319 -25.56 21.50 -10.61
C LEU A 319 -25.17 22.48 -11.73
N LEU A 320 -24.22 23.38 -11.47
CA LEU A 320 -23.74 24.39 -12.42
C LEU A 320 -22.84 23.84 -13.53
N GLN A 321 -22.64 22.52 -13.60
CA GLN A 321 -21.78 21.88 -14.60
C GLN A 321 -22.35 20.52 -15.00
N LYS A 322 -22.99 20.45 -16.18
CA LYS A 322 -23.55 19.20 -16.72
C LYS A 322 -22.42 18.24 -17.13
N LEU A 323 -22.72 16.95 -17.31
CA LEU A 323 -21.68 15.93 -17.56
C LEU A 323 -20.93 16.16 -18.89
N SER A 324 -21.62 16.76 -19.87
CA SER A 324 -21.08 17.21 -21.15
C SER A 324 -20.04 18.32 -21.05
N ASP A 325 -20.07 19.10 -19.96
CA ASP A 325 -19.56 20.46 -20.00
C ASP A 325 -18.04 20.49 -19.76
N PRO A 326 -17.29 21.29 -20.54
CA PRO A 326 -15.86 21.46 -20.34
C PRO A 326 -15.60 22.14 -19.00
N VAL A 327 -14.58 21.65 -18.29
CA VAL A 327 -14.25 22.11 -16.95
C VAL A 327 -13.61 23.51 -17.02
N PRO A 328 -14.17 24.52 -16.34
CA PRO A 328 -13.55 25.85 -16.25
C PRO A 328 -12.26 25.78 -15.41
N ASP A 329 -11.31 26.68 -15.71
CA ASP A 329 -10.01 26.77 -15.03
C ASP A 329 -9.24 25.42 -14.98
N LEU A 330 -9.20 24.70 -16.11
CA LEU A 330 -8.56 23.38 -16.20
C LEU A 330 -7.05 23.44 -15.89
N ASP A 331 -6.71 23.02 -14.66
CA ASP A 331 -5.36 22.73 -14.16
C ASP A 331 -4.54 21.91 -15.17
N TYR A 332 -3.26 22.24 -15.35
CA TYR A 332 -2.36 21.50 -16.24
C TYR A 332 -2.21 20.03 -15.82
N LYS A 333 -2.34 19.70 -14.52
CA LYS A 333 -2.41 18.31 -14.04
C LYS A 333 -3.69 17.63 -14.51
N ALA A 334 -4.83 18.28 -14.38
CA ALA A 334 -6.11 17.78 -14.88
C ALA A 334 -6.09 17.60 -16.42
N ALA A 335 -5.43 18.49 -17.15
CA ALA A 335 -5.22 18.35 -18.60
C ALA A 335 -4.32 17.14 -18.94
N ALA A 336 -3.20 16.94 -18.24
CA ALA A 336 -2.34 15.75 -18.41
C ALA A 336 -3.08 14.44 -18.06
N ASP A 337 -3.94 14.48 -17.04
CA ASP A 337 -4.82 13.36 -16.66
C ASP A 337 -6.09 13.25 -17.54
N ASN A 338 -6.25 14.13 -18.53
CA ASN A 338 -7.35 14.16 -19.50
C ASN A 338 -8.76 14.35 -18.88
N LEU A 339 -8.85 15.02 -17.72
CA LEU A 339 -10.08 15.31 -17.00
C LEU A 339 -10.78 16.57 -17.57
N VAL A 340 -11.23 16.47 -18.82
CA VAL A 340 -11.69 17.64 -19.60
C VAL A 340 -13.13 18.05 -19.28
N THR A 341 -13.99 17.10 -18.91
CA THR A 341 -15.43 17.31 -18.73
C THR A 341 -15.93 16.87 -17.35
N GLY A 342 -17.12 17.32 -16.93
CA GLY A 342 -17.76 16.85 -15.70
C GLY A 342 -17.95 15.33 -15.64
N ARG A 343 -18.15 14.70 -16.82
CA ARG A 343 -18.15 13.25 -17.02
C ARG A 343 -16.83 12.59 -16.63
N ASP A 344 -15.69 13.16 -17.06
CA ASP A 344 -14.37 12.60 -16.78
C ASP A 344 -14.06 12.63 -15.27
N TYR A 345 -14.48 13.69 -14.56
CA TYR A 345 -14.37 13.76 -13.10
C TYR A 345 -15.27 12.74 -12.38
N LEU A 346 -16.51 12.54 -12.83
CA LEU A 346 -17.41 11.52 -12.26
C LEU A 346 -16.81 10.11 -12.41
N ASP A 347 -16.33 9.76 -13.61
CA ASP A 347 -15.68 8.47 -13.85
C ASP A 347 -14.34 8.36 -13.10
N HIS A 348 -13.56 9.44 -12.98
CA HIS A 348 -12.32 9.45 -12.20
C HIS A 348 -12.56 9.15 -10.72
N TRP A 349 -13.51 9.84 -10.07
CA TRP A 349 -13.75 9.64 -8.64
C TRP A 349 -14.37 8.27 -8.34
N LEU A 350 -15.35 7.81 -9.14
CA LEU A 350 -15.96 6.49 -8.94
C LEU A 350 -14.97 5.34 -9.19
N ASN A 351 -14.13 5.42 -10.23
CA ASN A 351 -13.09 4.42 -10.46
C ASN A 351 -11.95 4.53 -9.42
N SER A 352 -11.61 5.73 -8.93
CA SER A 352 -10.65 5.90 -7.83
C SER A 352 -11.12 5.21 -6.55
N VAL A 353 -12.38 5.40 -6.15
CA VAL A 353 -12.99 4.66 -5.03
C VAL A 353 -12.86 3.16 -5.29
N ARG A 354 -13.42 2.66 -6.40
CA ARG A 354 -13.41 1.22 -6.72
C ARG A 354 -12.01 0.60 -6.67
N THR A 355 -11.01 1.22 -7.31
CA THR A 355 -9.66 0.63 -7.45
C THR A 355 -8.82 0.64 -6.17
N HIS A 356 -9.08 1.55 -5.23
CA HIS A 356 -8.32 1.64 -3.96
C HIS A 356 -9.05 1.01 -2.77
N THR A 357 -10.26 0.48 -2.97
CA THR A 357 -11.12 0.02 -1.85
C THR A 357 -11.82 -1.33 -2.09
N LEU A 358 -11.54 -2.00 -3.21
CA LEU A 358 -12.02 -3.36 -3.46
C LEU A 358 -11.40 -4.37 -2.48
N VAL A 359 -12.24 -5.28 -1.99
CA VAL A 359 -11.91 -6.29 -0.97
C VAL A 359 -12.15 -7.70 -1.52
N HIS A 360 -11.23 -8.63 -1.25
CA HIS A 360 -11.36 -10.00 -1.73
C HIS A 360 -12.60 -10.71 -1.14
N GLY A 361 -13.31 -11.46 -1.98
CA GLY A 361 -14.58 -12.12 -1.65
C GLY A 361 -15.77 -11.16 -1.54
N ARG A 362 -15.54 -9.85 -1.70
CA ARG A 362 -16.56 -8.78 -1.64
C ARG A 362 -16.62 -7.93 -2.91
N GLU A 363 -15.95 -8.34 -3.99
CA GLU A 363 -15.72 -7.55 -5.20
C GLU A 363 -17.02 -7.17 -5.95
N GLN A 364 -18.12 -7.87 -5.65
CA GLN A 364 -19.45 -7.68 -6.23
C GLN A 364 -20.47 -7.01 -5.27
N THR A 365 -20.10 -6.69 -4.03
CA THR A 365 -21.03 -6.18 -2.98
C THR A 365 -21.52 -4.74 -3.19
N GLY A 366 -20.81 -3.97 -4.02
CA GLY A 366 -21.00 -2.51 -4.11
C GLY A 366 -20.52 -1.76 -2.87
N GLU A 367 -19.57 -2.31 -2.13
CA GLU A 367 -18.91 -1.70 -0.97
C GLU A 367 -17.50 -1.21 -1.36
N PRO A 368 -17.00 -0.08 -0.81
CA PRO A 368 -17.68 0.88 0.05
C PRO A 368 -18.81 1.61 -0.68
N ARG A 369 -19.73 2.21 0.08
CA ARG A 369 -20.91 2.91 -0.46
C ARG A 369 -20.57 4.33 -0.86
N VAL A 370 -21.06 4.77 -2.02
CA VAL A 370 -20.98 6.16 -2.51
C VAL A 370 -22.36 6.80 -2.45
N VAL A 371 -22.49 7.90 -1.71
CA VAL A 371 -23.64 8.81 -1.75
C VAL A 371 -23.32 9.95 -2.72
N LEU A 372 -24.21 10.22 -3.67
CA LEU A 372 -24.12 11.39 -4.55
C LEU A 372 -24.83 12.58 -3.91
N VAL A 373 -24.14 13.73 -3.88
CA VAL A 373 -24.67 15.00 -3.39
C VAL A 373 -24.48 16.07 -4.45
N LEU A 374 -25.58 16.72 -4.86
CA LEU A 374 -25.59 17.80 -5.83
C LEU A 374 -25.79 19.14 -5.11
N THR A 375 -24.91 20.11 -5.36
CA THR A 375 -24.92 21.43 -4.74
C THR A 375 -25.39 22.52 -5.70
N HIS A 376 -25.71 23.70 -5.16
CA HIS A 376 -26.23 24.88 -5.87
C HIS A 376 -27.71 24.77 -6.31
N LYS A 377 -28.52 24.11 -5.48
CA LYS A 377 -29.99 24.01 -5.63
C LYS A 377 -30.68 25.39 -5.69
N ASP A 378 -30.05 26.42 -5.12
CA ASP A 378 -30.45 27.83 -5.15
C ASP A 378 -30.39 28.48 -6.54
N ARG A 379 -29.80 27.81 -7.55
CA ARG A 379 -29.41 28.44 -8.84
C ARG A 379 -29.92 27.73 -10.09
N VAL A 380 -30.67 26.64 -9.95
CA VAL A 380 -31.05 25.74 -11.05
C VAL A 380 -32.50 25.28 -10.86
N ASP A 381 -33.28 25.32 -11.93
CA ASP A 381 -34.70 24.93 -11.91
C ASP A 381 -34.89 23.41 -11.70
N GLU A 382 -36.04 23.03 -11.13
CA GLU A 382 -36.33 21.63 -10.75
C GLU A 382 -36.35 20.66 -11.95
N SER A 383 -36.66 21.15 -13.16
CA SER A 383 -36.56 20.39 -14.41
C SER A 383 -35.13 19.94 -14.72
N ASP A 384 -34.17 20.85 -14.58
CA ASP A 384 -32.77 20.64 -14.90
C ASP A 384 -32.09 19.76 -13.84
N ILE A 385 -32.58 19.83 -12.60
CA ILE A 385 -32.17 18.94 -11.51
C ILE A 385 -32.57 17.48 -11.82
N GLU A 386 -33.80 17.21 -12.30
CA GLU A 386 -34.19 15.84 -12.67
C GLU A 386 -33.58 15.37 -13.99
N GLU A 387 -33.37 16.24 -14.98
CA GLU A 387 -32.58 15.93 -16.19
C GLU A 387 -31.17 15.47 -15.78
N TYR A 388 -30.45 16.25 -14.97
CA TYR A 388 -29.09 15.93 -14.58
C TYR A 388 -28.97 14.69 -13.67
N LYS A 389 -29.96 14.46 -12.78
CA LYS A 389 -30.07 13.18 -12.04
C LYS A 389 -30.25 11.99 -12.99
N LYS A 390 -31.01 12.15 -14.08
CA LYS A 390 -31.18 11.11 -15.10
C LYS A 390 -29.88 10.88 -15.87
N ASP A 391 -29.23 11.93 -16.36
CA ASP A 391 -27.94 11.85 -17.06
C ASP A 391 -26.88 11.11 -16.24
N ILE A 392 -26.79 11.39 -14.93
CA ILE A 392 -25.89 10.68 -14.01
C ILE A 392 -26.28 9.20 -13.92
N ARG A 393 -27.54 8.87 -13.71
CA ARG A 393 -28.03 7.47 -13.63
C ARG A 393 -27.74 6.70 -14.92
N ASP A 394 -28.04 7.28 -16.07
CA ASP A 394 -27.85 6.66 -17.39
C ASP A 394 -26.35 6.47 -17.69
N HIS A 395 -25.49 7.41 -17.29
CA HIS A 395 -24.03 7.32 -17.48
C HIS A 395 -23.30 6.35 -16.53
N ILE A 396 -23.80 6.15 -15.30
CA ILE A 396 -23.26 5.13 -14.38
C ILE A 396 -23.88 3.73 -14.58
N SER A 397 -24.99 3.64 -15.32
CA SER A 397 -25.65 2.37 -15.63
C SER A 397 -24.71 1.40 -16.35
N GLY A 398 -24.79 0.12 -16.00
CA GLY A 398 -23.92 -0.94 -16.53
C GLY A 398 -22.45 -0.91 -16.06
N LYS A 399 -21.92 0.22 -15.57
CA LYS A 399 -20.52 0.34 -15.14
C LYS A 399 -20.22 -0.41 -13.85
N ALA A 400 -19.04 -1.02 -13.76
CA ALA A 400 -18.60 -1.71 -12.56
C ALA A 400 -18.47 -0.77 -11.34
N ALA A 401 -18.03 0.47 -11.54
CA ALA A 401 -17.98 1.49 -10.48
C ALA A 401 -19.37 2.03 -10.08
N GLY A 402 -20.35 2.01 -10.99
CA GLY A 402 -21.74 2.40 -10.70
C GLY A 402 -22.39 1.55 -9.60
N LYS A 403 -21.95 0.29 -9.42
CA LYS A 403 -22.41 -0.61 -8.35
C LYS A 403 -22.16 -0.10 -6.92
N HIS A 404 -21.23 0.84 -6.75
CA HIS A 404 -20.93 1.44 -5.45
C HIS A 404 -21.87 2.62 -5.11
N VAL A 405 -22.54 3.19 -6.12
CA VAL A 405 -23.44 4.35 -5.98
C VAL A 405 -24.78 3.90 -5.42
N LEU A 406 -25.21 4.56 -4.34
CA LEU A 406 -26.52 4.33 -3.74
C LEU A 406 -27.64 4.99 -4.58
N PRO A 407 -28.87 4.43 -4.64
CA PRO A 407 -29.91 4.88 -5.57
C PRO A 407 -30.40 6.33 -5.35
N LYS A 408 -30.25 6.86 -4.13
CA LYS A 408 -30.70 8.20 -3.76
C LYS A 408 -29.59 9.23 -4.00
N ILE A 409 -29.87 10.16 -4.91
CA ILE A 409 -29.07 11.35 -5.20
C ILE A 409 -29.66 12.51 -4.40
N PHE A 410 -28.88 13.11 -3.50
CA PHE A 410 -29.28 14.27 -2.71
C PHE A 410 -29.05 15.56 -3.48
N VAL A 411 -29.89 16.56 -3.23
CA VAL A 411 -29.77 17.90 -3.84
C VAL A 411 -29.95 18.94 -2.76
N ILE A 412 -28.97 19.82 -2.60
CA ILE A 412 -28.79 20.61 -1.39
C ILE A 412 -28.53 22.07 -1.72
N ASP A 413 -29.31 22.96 -1.09
CA ASP A 413 -28.92 24.34 -0.88
C ASP A 413 -28.05 24.42 0.38
N ASN A 414 -26.80 24.89 0.23
CA ASN A 414 -25.88 25.05 1.36
C ASN A 414 -26.20 26.29 2.22
N PHE A 415 -26.92 27.27 1.68
CA PHE A 415 -27.18 28.58 2.29
C PHE A 415 -28.58 28.71 2.90
N ASN A 416 -29.53 27.84 2.54
CA ASN A 416 -30.83 27.73 3.21
C ASN A 416 -30.65 27.56 4.74
N GLU A 417 -31.42 28.32 5.52
CA GLU A 417 -31.43 28.23 6.99
C GLU A 417 -32.32 27.09 7.51
N ASP A 418 -33.34 26.69 6.74
CA ASP A 418 -34.03 25.43 6.98
C ASP A 418 -33.08 24.27 6.66
N ASN A 419 -32.83 23.41 7.65
CA ASN A 419 -31.81 22.37 7.55
C ASN A 419 -32.36 21.09 6.91
N SER A 420 -33.61 21.07 6.44
CA SER A 420 -34.33 19.91 5.90
C SER A 420 -33.52 19.05 4.91
N ASP A 421 -32.93 19.64 3.86
CA ASP A 421 -32.07 18.94 2.89
C ASP A 421 -30.85 18.24 3.55
N ILE A 422 -30.26 18.91 4.55
CA ILE A 422 -29.08 18.43 5.30
C ILE A 422 -29.48 17.38 6.34
N ASP A 423 -30.61 17.55 7.02
CA ASP A 423 -31.12 16.61 8.02
C ASP A 423 -31.61 15.31 7.37
N GLU A 424 -32.12 15.36 6.14
CA GLU A 424 -32.39 14.15 5.35
C GLU A 424 -31.09 13.41 4.98
N LEU A 425 -30.06 14.13 4.50
CA LEU A 425 -28.74 13.54 4.23
C LEU A 425 -28.11 12.95 5.50
N ARG A 426 -28.25 13.62 6.65
CA ARG A 426 -27.78 13.16 7.96
C ARG A 426 -28.45 11.86 8.38
N GLU A 427 -29.76 11.75 8.26
CA GLU A 427 -30.48 10.50 8.60
C GLU A 427 -30.05 9.37 7.65
N TYR A 428 -29.95 9.65 6.34
CA TYR A 428 -29.51 8.66 5.37
C TYR A 428 -28.06 8.19 5.60
N LEU A 429 -27.13 9.10 5.91
CA LEU A 429 -25.76 8.73 6.29
C LEU A 429 -25.71 7.90 7.58
N ARG A 430 -26.63 8.13 8.53
CA ARG A 430 -26.76 7.30 9.73
C ARG A 430 -27.24 5.88 9.38
N GLU A 431 -28.29 5.73 8.58
CA GLU A 431 -28.80 4.40 8.19
C GLU A 431 -27.82 3.64 7.29
N VAL A 432 -27.15 4.33 6.35
CA VAL A 432 -26.06 3.74 5.55
C VAL A 432 -24.93 3.28 6.47
N ALA A 433 -24.53 4.07 7.47
CA ALA A 433 -23.50 3.67 8.44
C ALA A 433 -23.91 2.42 9.22
N LYS A 434 -25.14 2.34 9.75
CA LYS A 434 -25.66 1.16 10.45
C LYS A 434 -25.62 -0.11 9.60
N GLY A 435 -25.86 0.02 8.28
CA GLY A 435 -25.87 -1.10 7.34
C GLY A 435 -24.50 -1.62 6.90
N LEU A 436 -23.39 -1.05 7.38
CA LEU A 436 -22.04 -1.49 6.99
C LEU A 436 -21.63 -2.78 7.73
N TRP A 437 -21.15 -3.76 6.97
CA TRP A 437 -20.80 -5.12 7.43
C TRP A 437 -19.77 -5.21 8.57
N PHE A 438 -19.02 -4.13 8.82
CA PHE A 438 -18.00 -4.07 9.87
C PHE A 438 -18.46 -3.33 11.13
N MET A 439 -19.70 -2.84 11.18
CA MET A 439 -20.28 -2.24 12.37
C MET A 439 -20.49 -3.27 13.47
N GLY A 440 -20.16 -2.90 14.70
CA GLY A 440 -20.30 -3.77 15.87
C GLY A 440 -19.26 -4.90 15.92
N GLN A 441 -18.25 -4.89 15.04
CA GLN A 441 -17.10 -5.80 15.17
C GLN A 441 -16.43 -5.59 16.53
N GLU A 442 -16.08 -6.71 17.16
CA GLU A 442 -15.40 -6.72 18.45
C GLU A 442 -13.93 -6.30 18.29
N VAL A 443 -13.44 -5.52 19.25
CA VAL A 443 -12.02 -5.18 19.37
C VAL A 443 -11.58 -5.51 20.81
N PRO A 444 -10.44 -6.18 21.02
CA PRO A 444 -9.95 -6.52 22.36
C PRO A 444 -9.82 -5.31 23.27
N MET A 445 -10.21 -5.47 24.54
CA MET A 445 -10.13 -4.40 25.53
C MET A 445 -8.69 -3.93 25.75
N THR A 446 -7.70 -4.83 25.78
CA THR A 446 -6.27 -4.48 25.89
C THR A 446 -5.80 -3.60 24.74
N TRP A 447 -6.33 -3.78 23.53
CA TRP A 447 -5.99 -2.97 22.35
C TRP A 447 -6.70 -1.61 22.38
N LEU A 448 -7.97 -1.57 22.81
CA LEU A 448 -8.70 -0.33 23.06
C LEU A 448 -8.06 0.50 24.19
N HIS A 449 -7.43 -0.16 25.17
CA HIS A 449 -6.68 0.46 26.25
C HIS A 449 -5.38 1.08 25.76
N LEU A 450 -4.56 0.32 24.99
CA LEU A 450 -3.37 0.86 24.35
C LEU A 450 -3.72 2.05 23.46
N LYS A 451 -4.78 1.93 22.64
CA LYS A 451 -5.35 3.05 21.87
C LYS A 451 -5.68 4.23 22.77
N SER A 452 -6.37 4.04 23.90
CA SER A 452 -6.73 5.15 24.82
C SER A 452 -5.50 5.87 25.36
N LYS A 453 -4.47 5.12 25.83
CA LYS A 453 -3.20 5.71 26.29
C LYS A 453 -2.49 6.50 25.18
N LEU A 454 -2.53 6.00 23.94
CA LEU A 454 -2.04 6.72 22.75
C LEU A 454 -2.88 7.96 22.39
N MET A 455 -4.19 7.97 22.69
CA MET A 455 -5.02 9.17 22.55
C MET A 455 -4.72 10.20 23.63
N ASP A 456 -4.47 9.78 24.88
CA ASP A 456 -4.07 10.69 25.96
C ASP A 456 -2.72 11.35 25.65
N LYS A 457 -1.77 10.61 25.07
CA LYS A 457 -0.51 11.16 24.54
C LYS A 457 -0.68 12.21 23.44
N ARG A 458 -1.83 12.30 22.73
CA ARG A 458 -2.06 13.38 21.74
C ARG A 458 -2.10 14.79 22.35
N ARG A 459 -2.21 14.90 23.69
CA ARG A 459 -2.12 16.17 24.45
C ARG A 459 -0.68 16.55 24.82
N GLU A 460 0.31 15.73 24.51
CA GLU A 460 1.72 16.11 24.56
C GLU A 460 2.08 16.95 23.32
N ASP A 461 3.14 17.76 23.42
CA ASP A 461 3.52 18.74 22.39
C ASP A 461 4.11 18.09 21.11
N ASP A 462 4.43 16.79 21.17
CA ASP A 462 4.99 16.01 20.07
C ASP A 462 3.91 15.10 19.45
N PRO A 463 3.58 15.24 18.15
CA PRO A 463 2.60 14.38 17.49
C PRO A 463 3.14 12.96 17.17
N PHE A 464 4.45 12.72 17.33
CA PHE A 464 5.05 11.39 17.23
C PHE A 464 5.31 10.79 18.61
N CYS A 465 4.90 9.53 18.81
CA CYS A 465 5.35 8.71 19.91
C CYS A 465 6.44 7.75 19.41
N ARG A 466 7.53 7.51 20.17
CA ARG A 466 8.52 6.52 19.74
C ARG A 466 8.01 5.11 19.97
N PHE A 467 8.40 4.18 19.11
CA PHE A 467 7.97 2.78 19.25
C PHE A 467 8.38 2.15 20.59
N GLN A 468 9.53 2.53 21.17
CA GLN A 468 9.92 2.11 22.52
C GLN A 468 8.98 2.67 23.60
N ASP A 469 8.63 3.95 23.53
CA ASP A 469 7.67 4.58 24.45
C ASP A 469 6.30 3.88 24.38
N VAL A 470 5.91 3.38 23.19
CA VAL A 470 4.69 2.59 23.01
C VAL A 470 4.81 1.16 23.55
N ILE A 471 5.97 0.51 23.41
CA ILE A 471 6.25 -0.77 24.09
C ILE A 471 6.12 -0.59 25.61
N ASP A 472 6.70 0.45 26.17
CA ASP A 472 6.71 0.66 27.63
C ASP A 472 5.31 1.04 28.15
N LEU A 473 4.49 1.76 27.36
CA LEU A 473 3.05 1.90 27.61
C LEU A 473 2.29 0.56 27.53
N ALA A 474 2.58 -0.28 26.54
CA ALA A 474 1.91 -1.56 26.33
C ALA A 474 2.22 -2.57 27.44
N ARG A 475 3.45 -2.56 27.96
CA ARG A 475 3.92 -3.36 29.10
C ARG A 475 3.39 -2.92 30.47
N SER A 476 2.83 -1.71 30.58
CA SER A 476 2.27 -1.21 31.85
C SER A 476 1.14 -2.09 32.39
N ASP A 477 1.01 -2.20 33.72
CA ASP A 477 0.00 -3.06 34.38
C ASP A 477 -1.44 -2.80 33.90
N ASP A 478 -1.75 -1.54 33.58
CA ASP A 478 -3.03 -1.10 33.00
C ASP A 478 -3.40 -1.85 31.71
N VAL A 479 -2.40 -2.13 30.86
CA VAL A 479 -2.56 -2.64 29.49
C VAL A 479 -2.18 -4.13 29.41
N GLY A 480 -1.03 -4.52 29.96
CA GLY A 480 -0.62 -5.92 30.12
C GLY A 480 -0.18 -6.67 28.86
N ILE A 481 0.37 -5.98 27.85
CA ILE A 481 0.95 -6.61 26.64
C ILE A 481 2.46 -6.74 26.84
N THR A 482 2.95 -7.96 27.02
CA THR A 482 4.34 -8.25 27.41
C THR A 482 5.30 -8.52 26.25
N ASP A 483 4.82 -8.60 25.01
CA ASP A 483 5.59 -9.01 23.84
C ASP A 483 5.63 -7.92 22.77
N ASP A 484 6.84 -7.47 22.43
CA ASP A 484 7.12 -6.34 21.54
C ASP A 484 6.78 -6.64 20.07
N SER A 485 6.63 -7.92 19.68
CA SER A 485 6.14 -8.31 18.36
C SER A 485 4.64 -8.03 18.24
N HIS A 486 3.86 -8.49 19.22
CA HIS A 486 2.43 -8.23 19.32
C HIS A 486 2.11 -6.72 19.37
N VAL A 487 2.95 -5.89 20.01
CA VAL A 487 2.77 -4.43 19.98
C VAL A 487 2.81 -3.87 18.56
N ALA A 488 3.72 -4.34 17.71
CA ALA A 488 3.80 -3.89 16.32
C ALA A 488 2.56 -4.33 15.52
N ASP A 489 2.11 -5.57 15.67
CA ASP A 489 0.91 -6.07 14.98
C ASP A 489 -0.35 -5.29 15.38
N ILE A 490 -0.49 -4.93 16.67
CA ILE A 490 -1.60 -4.13 17.18
C ILE A 490 -1.56 -2.69 16.65
N LEU A 491 -0.38 -2.07 16.55
CA LEU A 491 -0.24 -0.75 15.92
C LEU A 491 -0.56 -0.80 14.42
N THR A 492 -0.17 -1.88 13.74
CA THR A 492 -0.53 -2.10 12.33
C THR A 492 -2.04 -2.26 12.15
N PHE A 493 -2.74 -2.96 13.05
CA PHE A 493 -4.20 -3.01 13.06
C PHE A 493 -4.84 -1.62 13.28
N LEU A 494 -4.33 -0.82 14.21
CA LEU A 494 -4.79 0.56 14.44
C LEU A 494 -4.48 1.50 13.25
N HIS A 495 -3.42 1.22 12.49
CA HIS A 495 -3.11 1.90 11.24
C HIS A 495 -4.11 1.52 10.12
N ASP A 496 -4.40 0.23 9.94
CA ASP A 496 -5.36 -0.25 8.95
C ASP A 496 -6.78 0.32 9.21
N LEU A 497 -7.18 0.43 10.49
CA LEU A 497 -8.40 1.15 10.90
C LEU A 497 -8.37 2.66 10.59
N GLY A 498 -7.19 3.27 10.50
CA GLY A 498 -6.97 4.70 10.23
C GLY A 498 -6.96 5.58 11.48
N ASP A 499 -6.72 5.01 12.67
CA ASP A 499 -6.63 5.78 13.92
C ASP A 499 -5.27 6.48 14.08
N ILE A 500 -4.21 5.88 13.55
CA ILE A 500 -2.80 6.31 13.62
C ILE A 500 -2.09 6.04 12.28
N ILE A 501 -0.86 6.53 12.14
CA ILE A 501 0.07 6.07 11.08
C ILE A 501 1.23 5.31 11.73
N PHE A 502 1.45 4.08 11.29
CA PHE A 502 2.55 3.22 11.72
C PHE A 502 2.98 2.33 10.55
N ILE A 503 4.29 2.26 10.30
CA ILE A 503 4.87 1.48 9.20
C ILE A 503 5.95 0.59 9.81
N ASN A 504 5.69 -0.72 9.86
CA ASN A 504 6.53 -1.72 10.52
C ASN A 504 7.77 -2.10 9.67
N GLU A 505 8.59 -1.10 9.32
CA GLU A 505 9.78 -1.23 8.47
C GLU A 505 11.00 -0.57 9.12
N PRO A 506 12.25 -0.98 8.78
CA PRO A 506 13.45 -0.33 9.31
C PRO A 506 13.43 1.19 9.14
N VAL A 507 13.91 1.93 10.16
CA VAL A 507 13.90 3.41 10.26
C VAL A 507 12.50 4.05 10.37
N LEU A 508 11.46 3.49 9.74
CA LEU A 508 10.09 4.01 9.83
C LEU A 508 9.33 3.53 11.07
N ARG A 509 9.59 2.30 11.55
CA ARG A 509 8.96 1.70 12.73
C ARG A 509 9.13 2.56 13.98
N ASP A 510 10.24 3.28 14.09
CA ASP A 510 10.63 4.02 15.30
C ASP A 510 9.67 5.16 15.67
N HIS A 511 8.87 5.66 14.72
CA HIS A 511 7.94 6.79 14.93
C HIS A 511 6.49 6.39 14.64
N VAL A 512 5.64 6.49 15.65
CA VAL A 512 4.18 6.29 15.54
C VAL A 512 3.51 7.65 15.45
N ALA A 513 2.91 7.99 14.31
CA ALA A 513 2.18 9.25 14.16
C ALA A 513 0.81 9.14 14.81
N LEU A 514 0.59 9.87 15.90
CA LEU A 514 -0.63 9.74 16.69
C LEU A 514 -1.86 10.34 16.00
N ARG A 515 -1.69 11.22 15.00
CA ARG A 515 -2.77 11.85 14.20
C ARG A 515 -2.46 11.73 12.70
N PRO A 516 -3.33 11.12 11.86
CA PRO A 516 -3.13 11.08 10.40
C PRO A 516 -3.01 12.46 9.73
N GLN A 517 -3.64 13.49 10.30
CA GLN A 517 -3.56 14.87 9.82
C GLN A 517 -2.12 15.40 9.73
N VAL A 518 -1.24 15.00 10.66
CA VAL A 518 0.16 15.49 10.70
C VAL A 518 0.95 15.00 9.49
N MET A 519 0.69 13.78 9.03
CA MET A 519 1.26 13.23 7.78
C MET A 519 0.71 13.96 6.55
N ILE A 520 -0.59 14.23 6.53
CA ILE A 520 -1.23 15.03 5.47
C ILE A 520 -0.60 16.42 5.40
N ASP A 521 -0.39 17.08 6.54
CA ASP A 521 0.15 18.44 6.58
C ASP A 521 1.63 18.49 6.22
N VAL A 522 2.43 17.47 6.59
CA VAL A 522 3.78 17.29 6.03
C VAL A 522 3.73 17.18 4.50
N PHE A 523 2.78 16.42 3.93
CA PHE A 523 2.63 16.35 2.47
C PHE A 523 2.25 17.70 1.85
N LYS A 524 1.42 18.51 2.53
CA LYS A 524 1.10 19.89 2.10
C LYS A 524 2.38 20.73 1.95
N THR A 525 3.31 20.64 2.92
CA THR A 525 4.58 21.42 2.90
C THR A 525 5.52 21.16 1.72
N ILE A 526 5.18 20.25 0.79
CA ILE A 526 5.85 20.14 -0.51
C ILE A 526 4.84 20.26 -1.67
N ILE A 527 3.67 19.61 -1.56
CA ILE A 527 2.74 19.47 -2.69
C ILE A 527 1.90 20.76 -2.94
N THR A 528 1.68 21.61 -1.93
CA THR A 528 0.76 22.78 -2.04
C THR A 528 1.48 24.12 -2.20
N VAL A 529 2.81 24.10 -2.10
CA VAL A 529 3.62 25.29 -1.84
C VAL A 529 3.69 26.34 -2.97
N PRO A 530 3.49 26.03 -4.27
CA PRO A 530 3.49 27.06 -5.33
C PRO A 530 2.51 28.22 -5.09
N GLU A 531 1.34 27.95 -4.53
CA GLU A 531 0.24 28.93 -4.48
C GLU A 531 0.33 29.89 -3.27
N TYR A 532 1.10 29.55 -2.21
CA TYR A 532 0.98 30.22 -0.89
C TYR A 532 2.26 30.84 -0.31
N GLN A 533 3.42 30.79 -0.99
CA GLN A 533 4.59 31.60 -0.58
C GLN A 533 4.53 33.01 -1.18
N GLN A 534 3.88 33.93 -0.46
CA GLN A 534 3.92 35.38 -0.76
C GLN A 534 5.35 35.94 -0.60
N ASP A 535 6.12 35.45 0.39
CA ASP A 535 7.55 35.77 0.55
C ASP A 535 8.47 34.90 -0.34
N ARG A 536 8.20 34.87 -1.64
CA ARG A 536 9.25 34.53 -2.62
C ARG A 536 10.23 35.69 -2.65
N ASN A 537 11.44 35.49 -2.12
CA ASN A 537 12.53 36.44 -2.32
C ASN A 537 12.85 36.42 -3.82
N THR A 538 12.49 37.47 -4.56
CA THR A 538 12.34 37.45 -6.03
C THR A 538 13.64 37.32 -6.80
N ASP A 539 14.78 37.48 -6.12
CA ASP A 539 16.10 37.62 -6.73
C ASP A 539 17.08 36.57 -6.17
N GLY A 540 17.88 36.02 -7.07
CA GLY A 540 18.97 35.09 -6.73
C GLY A 540 18.58 33.61 -6.69
N GLU A 541 19.52 32.81 -6.18
CA GLU A 541 19.57 31.34 -6.26
C GLU A 541 18.31 30.63 -5.71
N VAL A 542 17.67 31.18 -4.68
CA VAL A 542 16.47 30.57 -4.08
C VAL A 542 15.27 30.66 -5.03
N ALA A 543 15.14 31.73 -5.83
CA ALA A 543 14.10 31.85 -6.84
C ALA A 543 14.28 30.83 -7.99
N GLU A 544 15.53 30.51 -8.32
CA GLU A 544 15.86 29.46 -9.30
C GLU A 544 15.54 28.05 -8.77
N MET A 545 15.84 27.78 -7.49
CA MET A 545 15.42 26.51 -6.85
C MET A 545 13.88 26.36 -6.85
N TRP A 546 13.13 27.44 -6.60
CA TRP A 546 11.66 27.44 -6.76
C TRP A 546 11.23 27.13 -8.19
N ARG A 547 11.81 27.82 -9.18
CA ARG A 547 11.47 27.63 -10.60
C ARG A 547 11.65 26.17 -11.03
N ARG A 548 12.76 25.53 -10.63
CA ARG A 548 13.06 24.13 -10.94
C ARG A 548 12.12 23.14 -10.25
N LEU A 549 11.68 23.43 -9.03
CA LEU A 549 10.64 22.63 -8.36
C LEU A 549 9.30 22.70 -9.11
N GLU A 550 8.94 23.87 -9.63
CA GLU A 550 7.66 24.13 -10.28
C GLU A 550 7.60 23.69 -11.74
N THR A 551 8.70 23.76 -12.49
CA THR A 551 8.74 23.30 -13.89
C THR A 551 9.19 21.84 -14.00
N GLU A 552 10.37 21.53 -13.45
CA GLU A 552 11.05 20.24 -13.62
C GLU A 552 10.63 19.21 -12.54
N GLY A 553 9.90 19.62 -11.50
CA GLY A 553 9.60 18.77 -10.34
C GLY A 553 10.84 18.46 -9.50
N ILE A 554 11.89 19.30 -9.54
CA ILE A 554 13.17 19.03 -8.87
C ILE A 554 13.27 19.83 -7.56
N LEU A 555 13.31 19.12 -6.44
CA LEU A 555 13.49 19.64 -5.08
C LEU A 555 14.92 19.42 -4.62
N SER A 556 15.63 20.46 -4.19
CA SER A 556 16.91 20.30 -3.50
C SER A 556 16.73 20.25 -1.97
N ASP A 557 17.65 19.59 -1.25
CA ASP A 557 17.56 19.53 0.21
C ASP A 557 17.73 20.90 0.89
N ARG A 558 18.49 21.82 0.30
CA ARG A 558 18.60 23.19 0.80
C ARG A 558 17.28 23.93 0.65
N LEU A 559 16.58 23.77 -0.49
CA LEU A 559 15.24 24.32 -0.66
C LEU A 559 14.27 23.70 0.35
N LEU A 560 14.27 22.37 0.50
CA LEU A 560 13.44 21.68 1.51
C LEU A 560 13.70 22.21 2.92
N THR A 561 14.98 22.41 3.28
CA THR A 561 15.38 22.98 4.57
C THR A 561 14.88 24.41 4.74
N ILE A 562 14.94 25.25 3.70
CA ILE A 562 14.39 26.62 3.74
C ILE A 562 12.86 26.59 3.91
N ILE A 563 12.16 25.69 3.20
CA ILE A 563 10.70 25.54 3.32
C ILE A 563 10.31 25.11 4.74
N TRP A 564 10.93 24.05 5.27
CA TRP A 564 10.66 23.53 6.60
C TRP A 564 11.13 24.47 7.71
N THR A 565 12.20 25.25 7.50
CA THR A 565 12.58 26.34 8.42
C THR A 565 11.51 27.42 8.49
N LYS A 566 10.99 27.90 7.34
CA LYS A 566 9.89 28.88 7.32
C LYS A 566 8.59 28.32 7.92
N ALA A 567 8.32 27.04 7.72
CA ALA A 567 7.13 26.38 8.25
C ALA A 567 7.21 26.20 9.79
N ASP A 568 8.33 25.69 10.32
CA ASP A 568 8.58 25.60 11.76
C ASP A 568 8.57 26.99 12.44
N GLN A 569 9.14 28.01 11.78
CA GLN A 569 9.07 29.40 12.24
C GLN A 569 7.63 29.95 12.29
N LYS A 570 6.78 29.59 11.30
CA LYS A 570 5.34 29.90 11.37
C LYS A 570 4.72 29.16 12.55
N MET A 571 4.89 27.85 12.66
CA MET A 571 4.31 27.01 13.73
C MET A 571 4.81 27.38 15.14
N GLN A 572 5.92 28.13 15.25
CA GLN A 572 6.65 28.42 16.50
C GLN A 572 7.16 27.17 17.23
N LYS A 573 7.18 26.01 16.54
CA LYS A 573 7.64 24.71 17.05
C LYS A 573 8.60 24.09 16.02
N PRO A 574 9.81 23.66 16.39
CA PRO A 574 10.81 23.10 15.46
C PRO A 574 10.52 21.63 15.13
N PHE A 575 9.39 21.37 14.47
CA PHE A 575 8.87 20.02 14.23
C PHE A 575 9.47 19.37 12.99
N LEU A 576 9.34 20.01 11.83
CA LEU A 576 9.71 19.46 10.53
C LEU A 576 11.22 19.26 10.43
N LEU A 577 12.01 20.20 10.94
CA LEU A 577 13.47 20.06 10.97
C LEU A 577 13.95 18.97 11.94
N ARG A 578 13.29 18.81 13.09
CA ARG A 578 13.64 17.80 14.10
C ARG A 578 13.38 16.36 13.61
N HIS A 579 12.32 16.15 12.84
CA HIS A 579 11.98 14.84 12.26
C HIS A 579 12.40 14.69 10.79
N LYS A 580 13.16 15.64 10.23
CA LYS A 580 13.52 15.72 8.79
C LYS A 580 13.97 14.39 8.16
N PRO A 581 14.86 13.57 8.78
CA PRO A 581 15.26 12.29 8.20
C PRO A 581 14.11 11.28 8.09
N PHE A 582 13.26 11.18 9.12
CA PHE A 582 12.08 10.33 9.12
C PHE A 582 11.04 10.82 8.10
N LEU A 583 10.75 12.13 8.07
CA LEU A 583 9.78 12.70 7.12
C LEU A 583 10.22 12.53 5.65
N LYS A 584 11.51 12.66 5.36
CA LYS A 584 12.07 12.29 4.03
C LYS A 584 11.77 10.83 3.69
N ARG A 585 12.15 9.88 4.55
CA ARG A 585 11.93 8.45 4.31
C ARG A 585 10.44 8.10 4.19
N LEU A 586 9.57 8.79 4.94
CA LEU A 586 8.13 8.68 4.82
C LEU A 586 7.65 9.14 3.44
N MET A 587 8.09 10.30 2.95
CA MET A 587 7.68 10.79 1.63
C MET A 587 8.30 10.00 0.46
N GLU A 588 9.51 9.44 0.62
CA GLU A 588 10.07 8.43 -0.28
C GLU A 588 9.23 7.15 -0.29
N LYS A 589 8.79 6.67 0.89
CA LYS A 589 7.96 5.46 1.03
C LYS A 589 6.64 5.57 0.28
N TYR A 590 6.03 6.75 0.21
CA TYR A 590 4.82 7.01 -0.57
C TYR A 590 5.08 7.46 -2.02
N TYR A 591 6.35 7.49 -2.48
CA TYR A 591 6.79 7.97 -3.80
C TYR A 591 6.36 9.41 -4.12
N LEU A 592 6.17 10.22 -3.08
CA LEU A 592 5.94 11.67 -3.19
C LEU A 592 7.25 12.43 -3.37
N LEU A 593 8.33 11.88 -2.81
CA LEU A 593 9.71 12.21 -3.14
C LEU A 593 10.43 10.98 -3.73
N CYS A 594 11.46 11.23 -4.53
CA CYS A 594 12.36 10.20 -5.03
C CYS A 594 13.79 10.76 -5.04
N ASN A 595 14.74 10.18 -4.31
CA ASN A 595 16.14 10.62 -4.40
C ASN A 595 16.68 10.44 -5.83
N ALA A 596 17.16 11.54 -6.40
CA ALA A 596 17.59 11.69 -7.79
C ALA A 596 18.98 12.35 -7.90
N THR A 597 19.69 12.50 -6.77
CA THR A 597 21.05 13.07 -6.65
C THR A 597 22.01 12.42 -7.66
N PRO A 598 22.78 13.15 -8.49
CA PRO A 598 23.68 12.52 -9.45
C PRO A 598 24.84 11.75 -8.81
N ILE A 599 25.01 10.47 -9.15
CA ILE A 599 26.25 9.74 -8.88
C ILE A 599 27.32 10.22 -9.88
N GLY A 600 28.52 10.58 -9.41
CA GLY A 600 29.65 10.81 -10.32
C GLY A 600 30.29 9.49 -10.79
N GLY A 601 30.87 9.46 -12.00
CA GLY A 601 31.58 8.29 -12.51
C GLY A 601 32.82 7.94 -11.67
N PHE A 602 33.18 6.66 -11.55
CA PHE A 602 34.20 6.19 -10.58
C PHE A 602 35.55 6.95 -10.66
N ASP A 603 35.90 7.50 -11.82
CA ASP A 603 37.11 8.29 -12.08
C ASP A 603 37.08 9.73 -11.53
N ASP A 604 35.92 10.28 -11.12
CA ASP A 604 35.85 11.60 -10.46
C ASP A 604 36.53 11.53 -9.08
N THR A 605 37.82 11.82 -9.01
CA THR A 605 38.58 11.81 -7.74
C THR A 605 38.30 13.00 -6.82
N SER A 606 37.54 14.00 -7.29
CA SER A 606 37.01 15.08 -6.47
C SER A 606 35.88 14.58 -5.56
N CYS A 607 36.28 14.07 -4.39
CA CYS A 607 35.38 13.89 -3.25
C CYS A 607 35.00 15.26 -2.66
N ASP A 608 34.16 16.02 -3.38
CA ASP A 608 33.47 17.17 -2.81
C ASP A 608 32.36 16.65 -1.86
N PRO A 609 32.46 16.89 -0.54
CA PRO A 609 31.44 16.45 0.42
C PRO A 609 30.15 17.30 0.37
N GLU A 610 30.05 18.22 -0.59
CA GLU A 610 28.97 19.20 -0.75
C GLU A 610 28.10 18.95 -1.99
N LYS A 611 28.08 17.72 -2.54
CA LYS A 611 27.06 17.33 -3.53
C LYS A 611 25.67 17.34 -2.88
N GLU A 612 24.95 18.44 -3.07
CA GLU A 612 23.60 18.67 -2.56
C GLU A 612 22.65 17.51 -2.92
N GLU A 613 21.92 16.98 -1.94
CA GLU A 613 20.88 15.98 -2.17
C GLU A 613 19.74 16.57 -3.03
N ILE A 614 19.40 15.88 -4.11
CA ILE A 614 18.33 16.26 -5.04
C ILE A 614 17.24 15.19 -5.03
N TYR A 615 15.99 15.62 -5.02
CA TYR A 615 14.79 14.81 -5.07
C TYR A 615 13.93 15.18 -6.28
N PHE A 616 13.27 14.18 -6.85
CA PHE A 616 12.26 14.33 -7.88
C PHE A 616 10.85 14.21 -7.28
N VAL A 617 9.94 15.08 -7.72
CA VAL A 617 8.57 15.27 -7.24
C VAL A 617 7.60 15.19 -8.44
N PRO A 618 7.17 13.97 -8.85
CA PRO A 618 6.37 13.82 -10.07
C PRO A 618 5.01 14.54 -9.98
N SER A 619 4.47 14.70 -8.76
CA SER A 619 3.25 15.47 -8.50
C SER A 619 3.39 16.98 -8.75
N LEU A 620 4.59 17.53 -8.96
CA LEU A 620 4.81 18.95 -9.30
C LEU A 620 5.35 19.19 -10.73
N LEU A 621 5.86 18.14 -11.40
CA LEU A 621 6.37 18.23 -12.78
C LEU A 621 5.32 18.85 -13.74
N ALA A 622 5.64 20.01 -14.32
CA ALA A 622 4.75 20.84 -15.13
C ALA A 622 5.26 21.13 -16.56
N THR A 623 6.54 20.89 -16.84
CA THR A 623 7.09 21.03 -18.20
C THR A 623 6.29 20.17 -19.19
N LYS A 624 5.66 20.82 -20.18
CA LYS A 624 4.83 20.17 -21.19
C LYS A 624 5.67 19.24 -22.09
N PRO A 625 5.07 18.20 -22.69
CA PRO A 625 5.73 17.41 -23.71
C PRO A 625 6.26 18.29 -24.86
N ASP A 626 7.55 18.11 -25.19
CA ASP A 626 8.17 18.63 -26.41
C ASP A 626 8.70 17.44 -27.22
N ASP A 627 8.26 17.34 -28.47
CA ASP A 627 8.63 16.26 -29.37
C ASP A 627 10.13 16.26 -29.72
N SER A 628 10.82 17.41 -29.69
CA SER A 628 12.26 17.47 -30.00
C SER A 628 13.12 16.90 -28.87
N THR A 629 12.69 17.11 -27.63
CA THR A 629 13.30 16.57 -26.40
C THR A 629 12.94 15.11 -26.21
N LEU A 630 11.67 14.73 -26.48
CA LEU A 630 11.18 13.37 -26.30
C LEU A 630 11.68 12.43 -27.42
N TYR A 631 11.86 12.96 -28.64
CA TYR A 631 12.29 12.21 -29.82
C TYR A 631 13.42 12.94 -30.57
N PRO A 632 14.68 12.84 -30.09
CA PRO A 632 15.81 13.47 -30.75
C PRO A 632 15.94 13.03 -32.22
N GLY A 633 16.07 13.99 -33.15
CA GLY A 633 16.03 13.71 -34.59
C GLY A 633 17.14 12.83 -35.17
N HIS A 634 18.13 12.43 -34.35
CA HIS A 634 19.15 11.44 -34.70
C HIS A 634 18.75 10.01 -34.31
N MET A 635 17.63 9.81 -33.61
CA MET A 635 17.12 8.50 -33.23
C MET A 635 15.90 8.11 -34.06
N ARG A 636 15.92 6.88 -34.59
CA ARG A 636 14.79 6.28 -35.32
C ARG A 636 13.83 5.63 -34.33
N ARG A 637 12.53 5.89 -34.50
CA ARG A 637 11.45 5.24 -33.72
C ARG A 637 11.15 3.86 -34.31
N TYR A 638 10.92 2.85 -33.47
CA TYR A 638 10.38 1.55 -33.93
C TYR A 638 8.92 1.70 -34.37
N GLN A 639 8.49 0.93 -35.39
CA GLN A 639 7.19 1.12 -36.04
C GLN A 639 6.00 0.57 -35.24
N HIS A 640 6.22 -0.42 -34.38
CA HIS A 640 5.15 -1.10 -33.64
C HIS A 640 5.31 -0.89 -32.12
N PRO A 641 4.69 0.17 -31.55
CA PRO A 641 4.70 0.42 -30.12
C PRO A 641 3.95 -0.66 -29.34
N LEU A 642 4.33 -0.83 -28.07
CA LEU A 642 3.66 -1.70 -27.12
C LEU A 642 2.73 -0.86 -26.24
N TYR A 643 1.56 -1.38 -25.90
CA TYR A 643 0.56 -0.67 -25.09
C TYR A 643 0.24 -1.42 -23.79
N VAL A 644 -0.07 -0.65 -22.73
CA VAL A 644 -0.68 -1.15 -21.49
C VAL A 644 -2.03 -0.48 -21.34
N VAL A 645 -3.12 -1.24 -21.50
CA VAL A 645 -4.50 -0.71 -21.51
C VAL A 645 -5.15 -1.01 -20.16
N PHE A 646 -5.68 0.00 -19.48
CA PHE A 646 -6.27 -0.15 -18.14
C PHE A 646 -7.80 -0.28 -18.19
N ASP A 647 -8.30 -1.21 -17.38
CA ASP A 647 -9.72 -1.54 -17.30
C ASP A 647 -10.59 -0.36 -16.83
N ASN A 648 -11.88 -0.41 -17.17
CA ASN A 648 -12.88 0.62 -16.85
C ASN A 648 -12.51 2.02 -17.36
N MET A 649 -11.60 2.11 -18.35
CA MET A 649 -11.08 3.35 -18.93
C MET A 649 -10.35 4.25 -17.90
N PHE A 650 -9.65 3.66 -16.92
CA PHE A 650 -9.10 4.41 -15.78
C PHE A 650 -7.62 4.09 -15.48
N LEU A 651 -6.73 5.05 -15.75
CA LEU A 651 -5.33 5.02 -15.34
C LEU A 651 -5.06 6.10 -14.26
N PRO A 652 -5.00 5.74 -12.96
CA PRO A 652 -4.80 6.69 -11.88
C PRO A 652 -3.45 7.41 -11.96
N SER A 653 -3.46 8.73 -11.74
CA SER A 653 -2.29 9.61 -11.85
C SER A 653 -1.13 9.16 -10.97
N GLY A 654 -1.42 8.79 -9.72
CA GLY A 654 -0.42 8.28 -8.77
C GLY A 654 0.24 6.96 -9.19
N MET A 655 -0.33 6.17 -10.11
CA MET A 655 0.34 4.99 -10.66
C MET A 655 1.41 5.40 -11.69
N PHE A 656 1.10 6.36 -12.56
CA PHE A 656 2.07 6.90 -13.51
C PHE A 656 3.18 7.71 -12.82
N TYR A 657 2.85 8.49 -11.79
CA TYR A 657 3.84 9.22 -10.98
C TYR A 657 4.82 8.28 -10.27
N ARG A 658 4.33 7.14 -9.74
CA ARG A 658 5.18 6.08 -9.18
C ARG A 658 6.09 5.46 -10.23
N LEU A 659 5.58 5.18 -11.43
CA LEU A 659 6.39 4.66 -12.53
C LEU A 659 7.51 5.65 -12.92
N GLN A 660 7.20 6.94 -13.09
CA GLN A 660 8.21 7.98 -13.35
C GLN A 660 9.24 8.06 -12.22
N ALA A 661 8.83 7.98 -10.95
CA ALA A 661 9.73 7.96 -9.80
C ALA A 661 10.66 6.71 -9.80
N ILE A 662 10.15 5.51 -10.08
CA ILE A 662 10.97 4.28 -10.17
C ILE A 662 12.01 4.41 -11.28
N CYS A 663 11.62 4.87 -12.47
CA CYS A 663 12.56 5.10 -13.57
C CYS A 663 13.63 6.15 -13.20
N VAL A 664 13.25 7.28 -12.61
CA VAL A 664 14.21 8.32 -12.18
C VAL A 664 15.14 7.81 -11.07
N ARG A 665 14.66 6.97 -10.14
CA ARG A 665 15.50 6.31 -9.13
C ARG A 665 16.53 5.36 -9.75
N ARG A 666 16.17 4.69 -10.86
CA ARG A 666 16.98 3.65 -11.52
C ARG A 666 18.01 4.21 -12.50
N PHE A 667 17.65 5.24 -13.25
CA PHE A 667 18.43 5.81 -14.37
C PHE A 667 18.97 7.22 -14.09
N GLY A 668 18.44 7.93 -13.10
CA GLY A 668 18.84 9.30 -12.75
C GLY A 668 18.37 10.37 -13.74
N LEU A 669 18.36 11.63 -13.30
CA LEU A 669 17.91 12.80 -14.08
C LEU A 669 18.93 13.29 -15.14
N GLN A 670 20.11 12.70 -15.23
CA GLN A 670 21.11 13.05 -16.25
C GLN A 670 20.87 12.30 -17.58
N GLU A 671 20.44 11.04 -17.51
CA GLU A 671 20.13 10.23 -18.69
C GLU A 671 18.62 10.26 -19.00
N SER A 672 17.77 10.35 -17.97
CA SER A 672 16.31 10.41 -18.10
C SER A 672 15.81 11.81 -18.44
N HIS A 673 14.84 11.90 -19.35
CA HIS A 673 14.14 13.15 -19.67
C HIS A 673 12.66 12.98 -19.33
N VAL A 674 12.20 13.57 -18.22
CA VAL A 674 10.83 13.44 -17.70
C VAL A 674 10.01 14.70 -17.93
N LEU A 675 8.77 14.53 -18.38
CA LEU A 675 7.84 15.61 -18.75
C LEU A 675 6.43 15.32 -18.20
N ALA A 676 5.54 16.30 -18.22
CA ALA A 676 4.16 16.15 -17.75
C ALA A 676 3.39 15.15 -18.64
N GLY A 677 3.23 13.91 -18.16
CA GLY A 677 2.54 12.82 -18.86
C GLY A 677 3.43 11.88 -19.67
N CYS A 678 4.75 12.09 -19.76
CA CYS A 678 5.66 11.19 -20.48
C CYS A 678 7.10 11.20 -19.93
N GLY A 679 7.94 10.29 -20.43
CA GLY A 679 9.38 10.34 -20.19
C GLY A 679 10.18 9.44 -21.12
N ARG A 680 11.41 9.85 -21.44
CA ARG A 680 12.43 9.08 -22.18
C ARG A 680 13.51 8.60 -21.22
N PHE A 681 13.89 7.33 -21.33
CA PHE A 681 14.78 6.62 -20.42
C PHE A 681 15.82 5.78 -21.19
N PRO A 682 17.03 5.55 -20.64
CA PRO A 682 18.05 4.71 -21.24
C PRO A 682 17.70 3.21 -21.21
N THR A 683 18.49 2.39 -21.91
CA THR A 683 18.45 0.92 -21.84
C THR A 683 19.86 0.37 -21.62
N ASP A 684 20.02 -0.96 -21.53
CA ASP A 684 21.34 -1.58 -21.38
C ASP A 684 22.24 -1.43 -22.63
N ASP A 685 21.66 -1.13 -23.79
CA ASP A 685 22.40 -0.62 -24.95
C ASP A 685 22.32 0.91 -24.96
N VAL A 686 23.46 1.57 -24.79
CA VAL A 686 23.58 3.04 -24.78
C VAL A 686 23.09 3.73 -26.07
N LYS A 687 22.93 2.98 -27.18
CA LYS A 687 22.35 3.47 -28.44
C LYS A 687 20.82 3.42 -28.49
N GLN A 688 20.21 2.64 -27.59
CA GLN A 688 18.77 2.41 -27.53
C GLN A 688 18.15 3.07 -26.29
N GLN A 689 16.96 3.64 -26.46
CA GLN A 689 16.21 4.31 -25.42
C GLN A 689 14.73 3.96 -25.55
N PHE A 690 13.98 4.06 -24.45
CA PHE A 690 12.54 3.84 -24.46
C PHE A 690 11.79 5.08 -23.98
N VAL A 691 10.58 5.28 -24.52
CA VAL A 691 9.66 6.35 -24.16
C VAL A 691 8.38 5.73 -23.59
N VAL A 692 7.91 6.26 -22.47
CA VAL A 692 6.61 5.90 -21.89
C VAL A 692 5.72 7.14 -21.84
N THR A 693 4.53 7.07 -22.44
CA THR A 693 3.57 8.18 -22.52
C THR A 693 2.21 7.74 -21.98
N LYS A 694 1.67 8.47 -21.00
CA LYS A 694 0.29 8.31 -20.52
C LYS A 694 -0.69 8.96 -21.49
N VAL A 695 -1.68 8.20 -21.95
CA VAL A 695 -2.77 8.68 -22.81
C VAL A 695 -4.10 8.19 -22.25
N LYS A 696 -4.83 9.06 -21.53
CA LYS A 696 -6.12 8.76 -20.87
C LYS A 696 -6.08 7.55 -19.93
N HIS A 697 -6.30 6.36 -20.49
CA HIS A 697 -6.49 5.08 -19.82
C HIS A 697 -5.45 4.03 -20.25
N TYR A 698 -4.43 4.41 -21.02
CA TYR A 698 -3.36 3.51 -21.43
C TYR A 698 -1.98 4.17 -21.34
N LEU A 699 -0.95 3.34 -21.29
CA LEU A 699 0.44 3.73 -21.54
C LEU A 699 0.80 3.31 -22.96
N LYS A 700 1.43 4.20 -23.73
CA LYS A 700 2.14 3.88 -24.97
C LYS A 700 3.63 3.75 -24.65
N VAL A 701 4.25 2.67 -25.11
CA VAL A 701 5.68 2.38 -24.93
C VAL A 701 6.33 2.31 -26.31
N GLU A 702 7.27 3.22 -26.56
CA GLU A 702 7.97 3.40 -27.84
C GLU A 702 9.48 3.17 -27.66
N LEU A 703 10.13 2.63 -28.70
CA LEU A 703 11.58 2.38 -28.70
C LEU A 703 12.28 3.27 -29.71
N LEU A 704 13.47 3.74 -29.33
CA LEU A 704 14.33 4.62 -30.08
C LEU A 704 15.70 3.97 -30.26
N SER A 705 16.32 4.13 -31.42
CA SER A 705 17.71 3.70 -31.68
C SER A 705 18.47 4.71 -32.52
N ALA A 706 19.72 4.96 -32.17
CA ALA A 706 20.63 5.85 -32.91
C ALA A 706 21.28 5.19 -34.15
N GLU A 707 20.89 3.97 -34.54
CA GLU A 707 21.51 3.26 -35.68
C GLU A 707 20.72 3.32 -36.99
N ASP A 708 21.44 3.50 -38.11
CA ASP A 708 20.83 3.56 -39.45
C ASP A 708 20.24 2.22 -39.95
N GLN A 709 20.60 1.10 -39.33
CA GLN A 709 20.02 -0.22 -39.53
C GLN A 709 19.58 -0.84 -38.18
N ALA A 710 18.96 -0.01 -37.32
CA ALA A 710 18.55 -0.36 -35.97
C ALA A 710 17.88 -1.74 -35.84
N VAL A 711 18.57 -2.65 -35.14
CA VAL A 711 17.98 -3.88 -34.60
C VAL A 711 17.54 -3.58 -33.17
N PHE A 712 16.23 -3.52 -32.95
CA PHE A 712 15.68 -3.26 -31.62
C PHE A 712 15.80 -4.51 -30.73
N THR A 713 16.87 -4.58 -29.93
CA THR A 713 17.17 -5.71 -29.04
C THR A 713 16.64 -5.50 -27.61
N GLN A 714 16.45 -4.24 -27.19
CA GLN A 714 16.13 -3.89 -25.80
C GLN A 714 14.64 -3.94 -25.45
N ALA A 715 13.79 -4.28 -26.42
CA ALA A 715 12.34 -4.32 -26.30
C ALA A 715 11.81 -5.28 -25.22
N LEU A 716 12.20 -6.57 -25.28
CA LEU A 716 11.79 -7.56 -24.29
C LEU A 716 12.33 -7.24 -22.88
N PRO A 717 13.60 -6.82 -22.69
CA PRO A 717 14.07 -6.24 -21.42
C PRO A 717 13.22 -5.07 -20.90
N VAL A 718 12.87 -4.09 -21.75
CA VAL A 718 12.00 -2.96 -21.36
C VAL A 718 10.59 -3.44 -20.97
N ARG A 719 10.00 -4.40 -21.69
CA ARG A 719 8.71 -4.99 -21.30
C ARG A 719 8.78 -5.69 -19.94
N LYS A 720 9.82 -6.51 -19.70
CA LYS A 720 10.03 -7.20 -18.42
C LYS A 720 10.13 -6.19 -17.28
N PHE A 721 11.03 -5.21 -17.40
CA PHE A 721 11.20 -4.10 -16.45
C PHE A 721 9.87 -3.42 -16.11
N LEU A 722 9.10 -3.05 -17.14
CA LEU A 722 7.82 -2.36 -16.96
C LEU A 722 6.74 -3.28 -16.37
N SER A 723 6.69 -4.57 -16.70
CA SER A 723 5.70 -5.51 -16.13
C SER A 723 5.92 -5.67 -14.62
N SER A 724 7.17 -5.83 -14.18
CA SER A 724 7.52 -5.87 -12.76
C SER A 724 7.25 -4.54 -12.05
N CYS A 725 7.62 -3.38 -12.63
CA CYS A 725 7.32 -2.07 -12.04
C CYS A 725 5.82 -1.82 -11.88
N LEU A 726 5.02 -2.11 -12.91
CA LEU A 726 3.56 -1.91 -12.88
C LEU A 726 2.90 -2.89 -11.89
N PHE A 727 3.41 -4.12 -11.81
CA PHE A 727 2.91 -5.13 -10.88
C PHE A 727 3.29 -4.82 -9.42
N GLU A 728 4.48 -4.27 -9.15
CA GLU A 728 4.86 -3.74 -7.85
C GLU A 728 3.90 -2.62 -7.41
N ILE A 729 3.62 -1.67 -8.30
CA ILE A 729 2.68 -0.58 -8.00
C ILE A 729 1.27 -1.11 -7.75
N LYS A 730 0.82 -2.12 -8.51
CA LYS A 730 -0.42 -2.87 -8.24
C LYS A 730 -0.36 -3.49 -6.84
N GLU A 731 0.60 -4.38 -6.55
CA GLU A 731 0.71 -5.09 -5.26
C GLU A 731 0.78 -4.14 -4.04
N LYS A 732 1.54 -3.04 -4.12
CA LYS A 732 1.80 -2.14 -3.00
C LYS A 732 0.76 -1.03 -2.82
N TRP A 733 0.06 -0.60 -3.89
CA TRP A 733 -0.78 0.62 -3.85
C TRP A 733 -2.20 0.47 -4.39
N ILE A 734 -2.41 -0.31 -5.45
CA ILE A 734 -3.71 -0.40 -6.13
C ILE A 734 -4.03 -1.87 -6.50
N PRO A 735 -4.20 -2.79 -5.53
CA PRO A 735 -4.11 -4.24 -5.78
C PRO A 735 -5.15 -4.80 -6.74
N SER A 736 -6.30 -4.14 -6.85
CA SER A 736 -7.41 -4.53 -7.71
C SER A 736 -7.43 -3.83 -9.07
N ILE A 737 -6.37 -3.10 -9.46
CA ILE A 737 -6.30 -2.54 -10.81
C ILE A 737 -5.99 -3.66 -11.81
N GLN A 738 -6.69 -3.64 -12.94
CA GLN A 738 -6.49 -4.58 -14.04
C GLN A 738 -6.01 -3.80 -15.26
N TYR A 739 -5.09 -4.42 -15.98
CA TYR A 739 -4.54 -3.91 -17.23
C TYR A 739 -4.09 -5.08 -18.08
N ASP A 740 -4.15 -4.90 -19.41
CA ASP A 740 -3.65 -5.86 -20.38
C ASP A 740 -2.54 -5.26 -21.23
N TRP A 741 -1.57 -6.11 -21.57
CA TRP A 741 -0.50 -5.80 -22.51
C TRP A 741 -0.99 -6.05 -23.94
N CYS A 742 -1.00 -5.02 -24.77
CA CYS A 742 -1.64 -5.03 -26.09
C CYS A 742 -0.69 -4.59 -27.21
N PHE A 743 -0.85 -5.21 -28.38
CA PHE A 743 -0.51 -4.55 -29.64
C PHE A 743 -1.60 -3.52 -29.97
N GLY A 744 -1.26 -2.46 -30.69
CA GLY A 744 -2.22 -1.44 -31.10
C GLY A 744 -2.03 -1.10 -32.57
N ASP A 745 -3.11 -1.25 -33.34
CA ASP A 745 -3.15 -0.83 -34.75
C ASP A 745 -3.76 0.58 -34.85
N GLU A 746 -3.11 1.46 -35.61
CA GLU A 746 -3.54 2.85 -35.84
C GLU A 746 -4.38 2.98 -37.15
N SER A 747 -4.79 1.86 -37.76
CA SER A 747 -5.35 1.78 -39.12
C SER A 747 -6.84 2.15 -39.32
N GLU A 748 -7.37 3.20 -38.68
CA GLU A 748 -8.65 3.78 -39.15
C GLU A 748 -8.73 5.31 -39.11
N LYS A 749 -8.94 5.91 -40.29
CA LYS A 749 -8.69 7.34 -40.58
C LYS A 749 -9.79 8.32 -40.10
N GLU A 750 -10.81 7.85 -39.39
CA GLU A 750 -11.98 8.66 -39.03
C GLU A 750 -12.11 8.98 -37.52
N THR A 751 -11.32 8.33 -36.63
CA THR A 751 -11.40 8.62 -35.18
C THR A 751 -10.06 8.81 -34.45
N GLY A 752 -8.93 8.40 -35.03
CA GLY A 752 -7.60 8.65 -34.45
C GLY A 752 -7.33 7.97 -33.10
N LYS A 753 -8.05 6.90 -32.76
CA LYS A 753 -7.78 6.04 -31.60
C LYS A 753 -7.21 4.70 -32.09
N PRO A 754 -6.13 4.18 -31.48
CA PRO A 754 -5.65 2.84 -31.81
C PRO A 754 -6.66 1.76 -31.39
N VAL A 755 -6.75 0.70 -32.18
CA VAL A 755 -7.50 -0.52 -31.85
C VAL A 755 -6.56 -1.48 -31.12
N PHE A 756 -6.91 -1.87 -29.89
CA PHE A 756 -6.06 -2.69 -29.04
C PHE A 756 -6.34 -4.18 -29.18
N TYR A 757 -5.28 -4.97 -29.25
CA TYR A 757 -5.29 -6.42 -29.36
C TYR A 757 -4.47 -7.05 -28.21
N PRO A 758 -5.12 -7.68 -27.21
CA PRO A 758 -4.43 -8.28 -26.07
C PRO A 758 -3.47 -9.40 -26.46
N MET A 759 -2.26 -9.41 -25.88
CA MET A 759 -1.25 -10.43 -26.20
C MET A 759 -1.59 -11.84 -25.69
N CYS A 760 -2.61 -12.02 -24.84
CA CYS A 760 -3.12 -13.35 -24.50
C CYS A 760 -3.68 -14.12 -25.69
N ASP A 761 -4.10 -13.42 -26.75
CA ASP A 761 -4.70 -14.01 -27.94
C ASP A 761 -3.63 -14.69 -28.83
N ILE A 762 -2.35 -14.36 -28.66
CA ILE A 762 -1.24 -14.87 -29.47
C ILE A 762 -1.07 -16.39 -29.31
N GLU A 763 -1.24 -16.93 -28.11
CA GLU A 763 -1.23 -18.39 -27.86
C GLU A 763 -2.38 -19.10 -28.58
N GLN A 764 -3.50 -18.42 -28.81
CA GLN A 764 -4.68 -18.98 -29.48
C GLN A 764 -4.58 -18.85 -31.01
N GLU A 765 -4.01 -17.76 -31.52
CA GLU A 765 -3.83 -17.50 -32.95
C GLU A 765 -2.67 -18.26 -33.57
N THR A 766 -1.57 -18.45 -32.84
CA THR A 766 -0.46 -19.28 -33.31
C THR A 766 -0.85 -20.76 -33.44
N ALA A 767 -1.91 -21.20 -32.74
CA ALA A 767 -2.52 -22.52 -32.92
C ALA A 767 -3.51 -22.61 -34.10
N THR A 768 -4.02 -21.49 -34.62
CA THR A 768 -4.97 -21.46 -35.76
C THR A 768 -4.35 -20.99 -37.08
N GLY A 769 -3.12 -20.47 -37.07
CA GLY A 769 -2.35 -20.14 -38.28
C GLY A 769 -2.67 -18.78 -38.90
N SER A 770 -3.37 -17.90 -38.16
CA SER A 770 -3.73 -16.55 -38.61
C SER A 770 -3.47 -15.53 -37.50
N SER A 771 -2.20 -15.14 -37.32
CA SER A 771 -1.79 -14.08 -36.39
C SER A 771 -2.20 -12.71 -36.91
N ARG A 772 -2.94 -11.92 -36.11
CA ARG A 772 -3.16 -10.48 -36.36
C ARG A 772 -1.96 -9.61 -35.94
N PHE A 773 -0.95 -10.21 -35.31
CA PHE A 773 0.25 -9.54 -34.80
C PHE A 773 1.40 -9.65 -35.81
N PRO A 774 2.09 -8.55 -36.16
CA PRO A 774 3.26 -8.57 -37.05
C PRO A 774 4.39 -9.48 -36.53
N GLU A 775 5.08 -10.19 -37.44
CA GLU A 775 6.18 -11.09 -37.07
C GLU A 775 7.34 -10.34 -36.40
N ASP A 776 7.65 -9.12 -36.85
CA ASP A 776 8.71 -8.31 -36.25
C ASP A 776 8.30 -7.83 -34.85
N PHE A 777 7.05 -7.44 -34.62
CA PHE A 777 6.53 -7.13 -33.27
C PHE A 777 6.68 -8.31 -32.32
N ILE A 778 6.36 -9.54 -32.77
CA ILE A 778 6.55 -10.77 -31.97
C ILE A 778 8.04 -11.00 -31.67
N ASN A 779 8.91 -10.87 -32.68
CA ASN A 779 10.35 -11.09 -32.52
C ASN A 779 11.00 -10.03 -31.61
N VAL A 780 10.51 -8.79 -31.62
CA VAL A 780 11.02 -7.67 -30.82
C VAL A 780 10.48 -7.72 -29.39
N TRP A 781 9.16 -7.71 -29.18
CA TRP A 781 8.53 -7.53 -27.85
C TRP A 781 8.18 -8.83 -27.09
N ILE A 782 8.37 -10.01 -27.70
CA ILE A 782 7.90 -11.28 -27.11
C ILE A 782 9.01 -12.34 -27.04
N ARG A 783 9.60 -12.72 -28.18
CA ARG A 783 10.62 -13.80 -28.24
C ARG A 783 12.05 -13.31 -28.03
N GLY A 784 12.37 -12.10 -28.47
CA GLY A 784 13.75 -11.63 -28.51
C GLY A 784 14.61 -12.41 -29.51
N ARG A 785 15.90 -12.07 -29.60
CA ARG A 785 16.79 -12.56 -30.66
C ARG A 785 17.47 -13.91 -30.38
N SER A 786 17.21 -14.50 -29.22
CA SER A 786 17.92 -15.68 -28.68
C SER A 786 17.01 -16.76 -28.08
N ASP A 787 15.71 -16.73 -28.38
CA ASP A 787 14.74 -17.81 -28.07
C ASP A 787 14.92 -19.07 -28.96
N THR A 788 16.16 -19.31 -29.43
CA THR A 788 16.64 -20.68 -29.64
C THR A 788 16.45 -21.46 -28.35
N THR A 789 15.72 -22.57 -28.43
CA THR A 789 15.32 -23.42 -27.30
C THR A 789 16.46 -24.21 -26.68
N MET A 790 17.44 -23.50 -26.11
CA MET A 790 18.24 -24.06 -25.02
C MET A 790 17.33 -24.20 -23.80
N SER A 791 16.92 -25.45 -23.55
CA SER A 791 16.46 -25.88 -22.24
C SER A 791 17.47 -25.43 -21.18
N CYS A 792 16.99 -24.87 -20.06
CA CYS A 792 17.80 -24.87 -18.85
C CYS A 792 18.24 -26.31 -18.53
N ALA A 793 19.43 -26.47 -17.96
CA ALA A 793 19.98 -27.78 -17.64
C ALA A 793 18.95 -28.61 -16.83
N GLU A 794 18.85 -29.90 -17.15
CA GLU A 794 17.87 -30.79 -16.54
C GLU A 794 18.06 -30.82 -15.01
N ASN A 795 17.11 -30.26 -14.27
CA ASN A 795 17.04 -30.43 -12.82
C ASN A 795 16.60 -31.88 -12.55
N SER A 796 17.59 -32.77 -12.63
CA SER A 796 17.47 -34.22 -12.74
C SER A 796 17.10 -34.81 -11.38
N GLY A 797 15.81 -34.69 -11.07
CA GLY A 797 15.24 -34.79 -9.72
C GLY A 797 15.65 -36.06 -8.96
N GLY A 798 16.16 -35.85 -7.75
CA GLY A 798 16.43 -36.93 -6.81
C GLY A 798 15.16 -37.45 -6.13
N SER A 799 15.23 -38.66 -5.59
CA SER A 799 14.25 -39.21 -4.65
C SER A 799 14.62 -38.85 -3.21
N GLY A 800 14.05 -37.75 -2.71
CA GLY A 800 14.15 -37.31 -1.31
C GLY A 800 12.79 -36.82 -0.79
N PRO A 801 12.37 -37.15 0.45
CA PRO A 801 11.04 -36.82 0.93
C PRO A 801 10.98 -35.46 1.66
N VAL A 802 10.34 -34.47 1.04
CA VAL A 802 9.81 -33.29 1.75
C VAL A 802 8.35 -33.08 1.33
N MET A 803 7.45 -33.74 2.07
CA MET A 803 6.00 -33.62 1.89
C MET A 803 5.41 -32.74 2.99
N ILE A 804 5.09 -31.51 2.63
CA ILE A 804 4.04 -30.72 3.27
C ILE A 804 3.13 -30.28 2.12
N GLU A 805 1.90 -30.81 2.07
CA GLU A 805 0.87 -30.15 1.26
C GLU A 805 0.65 -28.77 1.86
N PRO A 806 0.69 -27.67 1.08
CA PRO A 806 0.49 -26.33 1.62
C PRO A 806 -0.90 -26.23 2.24
N THR A 807 -0.96 -26.32 3.57
CA THR A 807 -2.16 -26.05 4.35
C THR A 807 -2.61 -24.63 4.02
N LEU A 808 -3.73 -24.52 3.30
CA LEU A 808 -4.25 -23.28 2.70
C LEU A 808 -4.28 -22.14 3.71
N ASN A 809 -3.23 -21.33 3.68
CA ASN A 809 -3.03 -20.19 4.56
C ASN A 809 -3.12 -18.92 3.70
N PRO A 810 -4.22 -18.16 3.76
CA PRO A 810 -4.50 -17.07 2.82
C PRO A 810 -3.47 -15.94 2.81
N ASP A 811 -2.65 -15.84 3.85
CA ASP A 811 -1.80 -14.68 4.14
C ASP A 811 -0.42 -14.72 3.46
N ALA A 812 0.04 -15.89 3.01
CA ALA A 812 1.37 -16.11 2.41
C ALA A 812 1.54 -15.53 0.98
N VAL A 813 0.71 -14.54 0.62
CA VAL A 813 0.13 -14.40 -0.73
C VAL A 813 0.22 -12.96 -1.28
N HIS A 814 0.47 -11.98 -0.42
CA HIS A 814 0.93 -10.66 -0.83
C HIS A 814 2.44 -10.72 -1.16
N THR A 815 2.93 -9.95 -2.14
CA THR A 815 4.34 -9.97 -2.61
C THR A 815 4.78 -11.28 -3.27
N ILE A 816 4.11 -11.68 -4.37
CA ILE A 816 4.59 -12.78 -5.22
C ILE A 816 5.47 -12.31 -6.39
N GLY A 817 5.53 -10.99 -6.66
CA GLY A 817 6.32 -10.42 -7.76
C GLY A 817 7.76 -10.96 -7.85
N PRO A 818 8.57 -10.88 -6.78
CA PRO A 818 9.94 -11.42 -6.77
C PRO A 818 10.05 -12.91 -7.13
N VAL A 819 9.05 -13.72 -6.73
CA VAL A 819 8.97 -15.16 -7.05
C VAL A 819 8.59 -15.38 -8.51
N LEU A 820 7.65 -14.61 -9.06
CA LEU A 820 7.29 -14.68 -10.48
C LEU A 820 8.48 -14.29 -11.35
N ASP A 821 9.19 -13.23 -10.99
CA ASP A 821 10.34 -12.72 -11.74
C ASP A 821 11.52 -13.71 -11.66
N CYS A 822 11.74 -14.35 -10.49
CA CYS A 822 12.70 -15.45 -10.33
C CYS A 822 12.34 -16.68 -11.19
N MET A 823 11.07 -17.10 -11.18
CA MET A 823 10.56 -18.20 -12.01
C MET A 823 10.66 -17.88 -13.52
N GLU A 824 10.49 -16.61 -13.91
CA GLU A 824 10.58 -16.15 -15.30
C GLU A 824 12.05 -16.11 -15.79
N THR A 825 12.97 -15.53 -15.01
CA THR A 825 14.41 -15.50 -15.33
C THR A 825 14.99 -16.90 -15.45
N CYS A 826 14.59 -17.82 -14.57
CA CYS A 826 15.09 -19.19 -14.56
C CYS A 826 14.25 -20.16 -15.42
N ARG A 827 13.44 -19.64 -16.37
CA ARG A 827 12.63 -20.39 -17.36
C ARG A 827 11.68 -21.44 -16.75
N GLY A 828 11.28 -21.25 -15.49
CA GLY A 828 10.29 -22.06 -14.78
C GLY A 828 8.85 -21.76 -15.14
N LEU A 829 8.58 -20.52 -15.55
CA LEU A 829 7.34 -20.04 -16.16
C LEU A 829 7.70 -19.12 -17.33
N SER A 830 6.84 -19.07 -18.34
CA SER A 830 6.93 -18.07 -19.41
C SER A 830 6.45 -16.68 -18.94
N LEU A 831 6.91 -15.61 -19.59
CA LEU A 831 6.41 -14.24 -19.36
C LEU A 831 4.89 -14.15 -19.56
N ALA A 832 4.30 -14.94 -20.46
CA ALA A 832 2.84 -14.98 -20.67
C ALA A 832 2.09 -15.66 -19.51
N GLU A 833 2.65 -16.71 -18.89
CA GLU A 833 2.11 -17.30 -17.66
C GLU A 833 2.25 -16.36 -16.46
N CYS A 834 3.41 -15.72 -16.31
CA CYS A 834 3.60 -14.70 -15.28
C CYS A 834 2.64 -13.52 -15.49
N ASP A 835 2.46 -12.99 -16.70
CA ASP A 835 1.50 -11.92 -16.99
C ASP A 835 0.04 -12.35 -16.73
N ARG A 836 -0.35 -13.60 -17.04
CA ARG A 836 -1.66 -14.17 -16.63
C ARG A 836 -1.84 -14.15 -15.11
N ILE A 837 -0.82 -14.58 -14.36
CA ILE A 837 -0.84 -14.56 -12.90
C ILE A 837 -0.82 -13.11 -12.37
N ARG A 838 -0.16 -12.16 -13.04
CA ARG A 838 -0.15 -10.73 -12.69
C ARG A 838 -1.52 -10.06 -12.95
N HIS A 839 -2.27 -10.49 -13.97
CA HIS A 839 -3.60 -9.94 -14.31
C HIS A 839 -4.64 -10.20 -13.20
N GLU A 840 -4.64 -11.39 -12.59
CA GLU A 840 -5.63 -11.83 -11.59
C GLU A 840 -5.94 -10.78 -10.49
N LEU A 841 -7.22 -10.69 -10.12
CA LEU A 841 -7.82 -9.51 -9.47
C LEU A 841 -7.41 -9.33 -8.00
N THR A 842 -7.08 -10.43 -7.31
CA THR A 842 -6.75 -10.42 -5.88
C THR A 842 -5.53 -11.29 -5.61
N SER A 843 -4.77 -10.97 -4.56
CA SER A 843 -3.59 -11.75 -4.15
C SER A 843 -3.93 -13.25 -4.04
N VAL A 844 -5.05 -13.60 -3.41
CA VAL A 844 -5.53 -14.99 -3.26
C VAL A 844 -5.86 -15.66 -4.60
N SER A 845 -6.43 -14.94 -5.57
CA SER A 845 -6.60 -15.48 -6.93
C SER A 845 -5.24 -15.68 -7.62
N ARG A 846 -4.34 -14.68 -7.54
CA ARG A 846 -2.99 -14.75 -8.13
C ARG A 846 -2.21 -15.97 -7.61
N PHE A 847 -2.25 -16.23 -6.30
CA PHE A 847 -1.60 -17.40 -5.72
C PHE A 847 -2.25 -18.73 -6.13
N LYS A 848 -3.59 -18.78 -6.23
CA LYS A 848 -4.30 -19.97 -6.74
C LYS A 848 -3.92 -20.28 -8.18
N GLU A 849 -3.82 -19.28 -9.05
CA GLU A 849 -3.46 -19.51 -10.45
C GLU A 849 -1.95 -19.77 -10.64
N LEU A 850 -1.08 -19.21 -9.79
CA LEU A 850 0.32 -19.62 -9.71
C LEU A 850 0.43 -21.11 -9.37
N VAL A 851 -0.21 -21.55 -8.29
CA VAL A 851 -0.21 -22.95 -7.86
C VAL A 851 -0.87 -23.86 -8.90
N ALA A 852 -1.95 -23.42 -9.57
CA ALA A 852 -2.57 -24.17 -10.66
C ALA A 852 -1.63 -24.31 -11.88
N THR A 853 -0.99 -23.22 -12.31
CA THR A 853 -0.04 -23.21 -13.44
C THR A 853 1.16 -24.11 -13.17
N VAL A 854 1.79 -23.95 -12.02
CA VAL A 854 2.94 -24.77 -11.59
C VAL A 854 2.55 -26.26 -11.47
N ASN A 855 1.35 -26.58 -11.02
CA ASN A 855 0.85 -27.96 -11.01
C ASN A 855 0.56 -28.53 -12.42
N ARG A 856 0.13 -27.69 -13.38
CA ARG A 856 -0.03 -28.08 -14.80
C ARG A 856 1.34 -28.33 -15.46
N ALA A 857 2.37 -27.55 -15.11
CA ALA A 857 3.74 -27.70 -15.60
C ALA A 857 4.49 -28.90 -14.97
N GLY A 858 4.05 -29.42 -13.82
CA GLY A 858 4.52 -30.68 -13.24
C GLY A 858 5.56 -30.54 -12.12
N ASP A 859 6.17 -31.66 -11.73
CA ASP A 859 6.91 -31.75 -10.46
C ASP A 859 8.20 -30.93 -10.43
N MET A 860 8.90 -30.82 -11.56
CA MET A 860 10.09 -29.97 -11.67
C MET A 860 9.75 -28.50 -11.41
N CYS A 861 8.63 -28.01 -11.96
CA CYS A 861 8.15 -26.65 -11.74
C CYS A 861 7.73 -26.43 -10.27
N ARG A 862 7.13 -27.44 -9.61
CA ARG A 862 6.83 -27.39 -8.16
C ARG A 862 8.08 -27.21 -7.30
N ARG A 863 9.14 -27.99 -7.56
CA ARG A 863 10.41 -27.90 -6.81
C ARG A 863 11.10 -26.56 -7.05
N LEU A 864 11.05 -26.07 -8.29
CA LEU A 864 11.58 -24.76 -8.67
C LEU A 864 10.83 -23.63 -7.94
N LEU A 865 9.50 -23.68 -7.87
CA LEU A 865 8.71 -22.73 -7.06
C LEU A 865 9.13 -22.76 -5.59
N GLY A 866 9.34 -23.94 -5.00
CA GLY A 866 9.81 -24.08 -3.62
C GLY A 866 11.21 -23.46 -3.39
N ALA A 867 12.10 -23.58 -4.37
CA ALA A 867 13.43 -22.96 -4.33
C ALA A 867 13.37 -21.44 -4.54
N SER A 868 12.56 -20.94 -5.49
CA SER A 868 12.31 -19.50 -5.69
C SER A 868 11.66 -18.85 -4.46
N VAL A 869 10.73 -19.54 -3.79
CA VAL A 869 10.20 -19.07 -2.50
C VAL A 869 11.28 -19.08 -1.42
N GLU A 870 12.17 -20.07 -1.35
CA GLU A 870 13.31 -20.01 -0.41
C GLU A 870 14.24 -18.82 -0.66
N VAL A 871 14.50 -18.50 -1.92
CA VAL A 871 15.38 -17.40 -2.34
C VAL A 871 14.75 -16.03 -2.05
N CYS A 872 13.47 -15.85 -2.38
CA CYS A 872 12.79 -14.56 -2.35
C CYS A 872 11.95 -14.29 -1.09
N LEU A 873 11.46 -15.32 -0.41
CA LEU A 873 10.50 -15.24 0.72
C LEU A 873 10.84 -16.32 1.76
N PRO A 874 12.04 -16.25 2.39
CA PRO A 874 12.59 -17.32 3.24
C PRO A 874 11.68 -17.72 4.41
N GLU A 875 10.85 -16.80 4.92
CA GLU A 875 9.87 -17.04 5.97
C GLU A 875 8.70 -17.95 5.53
N ARG A 876 8.45 -18.04 4.22
CA ARG A 876 7.40 -18.88 3.61
C ARG A 876 7.93 -20.19 3.05
N ALA A 877 9.25 -20.33 2.89
CA ALA A 877 9.90 -21.53 2.37
C ALA A 877 9.43 -22.86 3.01
N PRO A 878 9.13 -22.95 4.33
CA PRO A 878 8.62 -24.18 4.93
C PRO A 878 7.24 -24.62 4.44
N MET A 879 6.49 -23.77 3.73
CA MET A 879 5.15 -24.08 3.21
C MET A 879 5.16 -24.76 1.83
N PHE A 880 6.32 -24.89 1.18
CA PHE A 880 6.43 -25.36 -0.21
C PHE A 880 7.33 -26.61 -0.31
N PRO A 881 7.02 -27.55 -1.23
CA PRO A 881 7.88 -28.70 -1.48
C PRO A 881 9.22 -28.23 -2.09
N ARG A 882 10.31 -28.54 -1.40
CA ARG A 882 11.67 -28.14 -1.75
C ARG A 882 12.65 -29.24 -1.37
N GLU A 883 13.77 -29.34 -2.09
CA GLU A 883 14.82 -30.30 -1.75
C GLU A 883 15.75 -29.74 -0.66
N GLU A 884 16.46 -30.62 0.04
CA GLU A 884 17.60 -30.19 0.87
C GLU A 884 18.74 -29.74 -0.05
N ARG A 885 19.33 -28.58 0.27
CA ARG A 885 20.53 -28.08 -0.43
C ARG A 885 21.72 -28.98 -0.18
N GLY A 886 22.56 -29.09 -1.20
CA GLY A 886 23.86 -29.75 -1.12
C GLY A 886 24.86 -28.97 -0.28
N ASN A 887 26.14 -29.12 -0.63
CA ASN A 887 27.27 -28.65 0.19
C ASN A 887 28.26 -27.78 -0.59
N GLU A 888 27.88 -27.27 -1.76
CA GLU A 888 28.75 -26.48 -2.62
C GLU A 888 28.65 -24.98 -2.35
N ILE A 889 29.78 -24.28 -2.40
CA ILE A 889 29.88 -22.83 -2.30
C ILE A 889 30.50 -22.29 -3.59
N VAL A 890 29.73 -21.52 -4.36
CA VAL A 890 30.18 -20.97 -5.65
C VAL A 890 30.75 -19.56 -5.43
N LEU A 891 32.00 -19.32 -5.81
CA LEU A 891 32.59 -17.98 -5.90
C LEU A 891 32.27 -17.39 -7.28
N LEU A 892 31.44 -16.36 -7.33
CA LEU A 892 30.98 -15.73 -8.57
C LEU A 892 31.67 -14.38 -8.76
N HIS A 893 32.39 -14.17 -9.88
CA HIS A 893 33.19 -12.97 -10.09
C HIS A 893 33.33 -12.53 -11.56
N THR A 894 33.65 -11.26 -11.79
CA THR A 894 33.83 -10.66 -13.14
C THR A 894 35.25 -10.79 -13.70
N GLY A 895 35.99 -11.83 -13.29
CA GLY A 895 37.38 -12.08 -13.72
C GLY A 895 38.43 -11.10 -13.19
N ASP A 896 38.02 -9.98 -12.60
CA ASP A 896 38.91 -8.96 -12.06
C ASP A 896 39.48 -9.34 -10.68
N TYR A 897 40.68 -8.82 -10.39
CA TYR A 897 41.52 -9.19 -9.24
C TYR A 897 41.78 -10.71 -9.08
N ASN A 898 41.56 -11.54 -10.10
CA ASN A 898 41.64 -13.01 -10.03
C ASN A 898 42.93 -13.51 -9.35
N ASP A 899 44.09 -13.12 -9.87
CA ASP A 899 45.41 -13.51 -9.33
C ASP A 899 45.72 -12.89 -7.96
N LYS A 900 45.11 -11.74 -7.64
CA LYS A 900 45.39 -10.93 -6.44
C LYS A 900 44.53 -11.31 -5.23
N LEU A 901 43.32 -11.82 -5.46
CA LEU A 901 42.32 -12.11 -4.43
C LEU A 901 41.65 -13.48 -4.65
N VAL A 902 41.04 -13.72 -5.82
CA VAL A 902 40.13 -14.87 -6.03
C VAL A 902 40.88 -16.21 -5.95
N GLN A 903 41.94 -16.40 -6.74
CA GLN A 903 42.75 -17.62 -6.73
C GLN A 903 43.43 -17.87 -5.36
N PRO A 904 44.03 -16.85 -4.68
CA PRO A 904 44.49 -17.00 -3.31
C PRO A 904 43.38 -17.39 -2.30
N LEU A 905 42.19 -16.81 -2.43
CA LEU A 905 41.05 -17.05 -1.55
C LEU A 905 40.49 -18.47 -1.71
N LEU A 906 40.21 -18.89 -2.95
CA LEU A 906 39.75 -20.23 -3.29
C LEU A 906 40.74 -21.29 -2.77
N LYS A 907 42.04 -21.09 -3.05
CA LYS A 907 43.11 -21.99 -2.59
C LYS A 907 43.18 -22.12 -1.07
N GLN A 908 42.90 -21.05 -0.32
CA GLN A 908 42.91 -21.07 1.16
C GLN A 908 41.63 -21.68 1.74
N ALA A 909 40.48 -21.43 1.10
CA ALA A 909 39.19 -21.98 1.48
C ALA A 909 39.12 -23.50 1.23
N VAL A 910 39.55 -23.99 0.05
CA VAL A 910 39.57 -25.42 -0.32
C VAL A 910 40.45 -26.25 0.62
N GLN A 911 41.57 -25.70 1.11
CA GLN A 911 42.39 -26.38 2.14
C GLN A 911 41.65 -26.60 3.48
N SER A 912 40.59 -25.82 3.74
CA SER A 912 39.86 -25.81 5.01
C SER A 912 38.46 -26.43 4.90
N SER A 913 37.88 -26.48 3.70
CA SER A 913 36.46 -26.78 3.44
C SER A 913 36.01 -28.17 3.90
N ASN A 914 36.90 -29.17 3.79
CA ASN A 914 36.66 -30.55 4.26
C ASN A 914 36.27 -30.62 5.75
N ARG A 915 36.67 -29.65 6.59
CA ARG A 915 36.27 -29.59 8.01
C ARG A 915 34.83 -29.12 8.22
N TYR A 916 34.27 -28.42 7.24
CA TYR A 916 32.90 -27.89 7.23
C TYR A 916 31.93 -28.83 6.49
N GLY A 917 32.45 -29.87 5.82
CA GLY A 917 31.67 -30.74 4.96
C GLY A 917 31.27 -30.09 3.63
N VAL A 918 32.00 -29.06 3.17
CA VAL A 918 31.65 -28.26 1.98
C VAL A 918 32.69 -28.35 0.86
N THR A 919 32.24 -28.24 -0.38
CA THR A 919 33.05 -28.04 -1.58
C THR A 919 33.04 -26.56 -1.97
N LEU A 920 34.07 -26.12 -2.72
CA LEU A 920 34.07 -24.80 -3.35
C LEU A 920 34.37 -24.92 -4.84
N SER A 921 33.71 -24.08 -5.62
CA SER A 921 33.88 -23.90 -7.06
C SER A 921 33.96 -22.40 -7.37
N GLU A 922 34.38 -22.07 -8.59
CA GLU A 922 34.38 -20.71 -9.13
C GLU A 922 33.60 -20.66 -10.44
N ASP A 923 32.88 -19.57 -10.67
CA ASP A 923 32.21 -19.25 -11.94
C ASP A 923 32.51 -17.79 -12.32
N VAL A 924 32.72 -17.57 -13.62
CA VAL A 924 33.07 -16.28 -14.19
C VAL A 924 31.85 -15.70 -14.89
N ILE A 925 31.57 -14.42 -14.65
CA ILE A 925 30.54 -13.68 -15.38
C ILE A 925 31.17 -13.17 -16.68
N GLU A 926 30.85 -13.83 -17.79
CA GLU A 926 31.36 -13.48 -19.12
C GLU A 926 30.71 -12.17 -19.65
N PRO A 927 31.35 -11.48 -20.62
CA PRO A 927 30.80 -10.24 -21.17
C PRO A 927 29.42 -10.43 -21.84
N GLY A 928 28.39 -9.82 -21.26
CA GLY A 928 26.99 -9.95 -21.70
C GLY A 928 26.14 -10.86 -20.81
N GLU A 929 26.73 -11.55 -19.84
CA GLU A 929 25.99 -12.22 -18.76
C GLU A 929 25.66 -11.24 -17.62
N ILE A 930 24.48 -11.39 -17.01
CA ILE A 930 24.01 -10.55 -15.91
C ILE A 930 24.26 -11.26 -14.58
N ILE A 931 24.89 -10.57 -13.61
CA ILE A 931 25.20 -11.15 -12.29
C ILE A 931 23.96 -11.67 -11.55
N THR A 932 22.82 -10.97 -11.63
CA THR A 932 21.56 -11.42 -11.01
C THR A 932 21.13 -12.77 -11.56
N ASP A 933 21.16 -12.95 -12.88
CA ASP A 933 20.67 -14.15 -13.56
C ASP A 933 21.60 -15.35 -13.26
N LYS A 934 22.92 -15.14 -13.29
CA LYS A 934 23.94 -16.10 -12.86
C LYS A 934 23.78 -16.50 -11.39
N LEU A 935 23.62 -15.53 -10.50
CA LEU A 935 23.44 -15.77 -9.07
C LEU A 935 22.15 -16.55 -8.79
N LEU A 936 21.05 -16.21 -9.46
CA LEU A 936 19.79 -16.95 -9.36
C LEU A 936 19.90 -18.38 -9.92
N HIS A 937 20.60 -18.57 -11.04
CA HIS A 937 20.83 -19.89 -11.61
C HIS A 937 21.51 -20.82 -10.60
N HIS A 938 22.65 -20.40 -10.05
CA HIS A 938 23.35 -21.11 -8.98
C HIS A 938 22.49 -21.30 -7.73
N LEU A 939 21.71 -20.31 -7.32
CA LEU A 939 20.84 -20.44 -6.13
C LEU A 939 19.68 -21.41 -6.30
N LEU A 940 19.26 -21.76 -7.52
CA LEU A 940 18.22 -22.76 -7.77
C LEU A 940 18.79 -24.15 -8.10
N GLU A 941 20.11 -24.28 -8.22
CA GLU A 941 20.76 -25.59 -8.29
C GLU A 941 20.73 -26.33 -6.96
N ARG A 942 20.47 -27.64 -7.02
CA ARG A 942 20.38 -28.53 -5.86
C ARG A 942 21.68 -28.58 -5.04
N ASN A 943 22.84 -28.60 -5.70
CA ASN A 943 24.13 -28.80 -5.05
C ASN A 943 24.59 -27.58 -4.25
N VAL A 944 24.14 -26.38 -4.67
CA VAL A 944 24.62 -25.10 -4.15
C VAL A 944 23.95 -24.76 -2.82
N ARG A 945 24.80 -24.62 -1.81
CA ARG A 945 24.43 -24.23 -0.45
C ARG A 945 24.47 -22.71 -0.25
N MET A 946 25.42 -22.04 -0.90
CA MET A 946 25.63 -20.60 -0.79
C MET A 946 26.38 -20.06 -2.03
N VAL A 947 26.05 -18.85 -2.48
CA VAL A 947 26.83 -18.11 -3.49
C VAL A 947 27.60 -16.98 -2.82
N VAL A 948 28.86 -16.81 -3.21
CA VAL A 948 29.78 -15.76 -2.75
C VAL A 948 30.06 -14.83 -3.93
N PRO A 949 29.22 -13.81 -4.16
CA PRO A 949 29.46 -12.86 -5.23
C PRO A 949 30.54 -11.86 -4.81
N ILE A 950 31.59 -11.77 -5.61
CA ILE A 950 32.68 -10.81 -5.45
C ILE A 950 32.30 -9.54 -6.23
N ILE A 951 31.78 -8.55 -5.52
CA ILE A 951 31.28 -7.30 -6.12
C ILE A 951 32.39 -6.25 -6.15
N THR A 952 32.69 -5.73 -7.33
CA THR A 952 33.72 -4.71 -7.58
C THR A 952 33.15 -3.57 -8.44
N PRO A 953 33.86 -2.43 -8.61
CA PRO A 953 33.46 -1.38 -9.55
C PRO A 953 33.25 -1.88 -10.99
N GLN A 954 33.92 -2.96 -11.42
CA GLN A 954 33.69 -3.57 -12.73
C GLN A 954 32.39 -4.40 -12.76
N THR A 955 32.07 -5.10 -11.66
CA THR A 955 30.80 -5.82 -11.49
C THR A 955 29.58 -4.89 -11.49
N LEU A 956 29.74 -3.65 -11.02
CA LEU A 956 28.69 -2.62 -11.00
C LEU A 956 28.47 -1.91 -12.34
N HIS A 957 29.26 -2.23 -13.38
CA HIS A 957 29.11 -1.67 -14.72
C HIS A 957 27.90 -2.30 -15.45
N SER A 958 27.18 -1.51 -16.24
CA SER A 958 26.03 -1.91 -17.06
C SER A 958 26.21 -3.16 -17.93
N ARG A 959 27.45 -3.56 -18.24
CA ARG A 959 27.77 -4.75 -19.05
C ARG A 959 27.66 -6.09 -18.30
N HIS A 960 27.62 -6.03 -16.96
CA HIS A 960 27.49 -7.16 -16.03
C HIS A 960 26.32 -6.98 -15.07
N TRP A 961 25.86 -5.74 -14.85
CA TRP A 961 24.68 -5.41 -14.06
C TRP A 961 23.63 -4.66 -14.89
N SER A 962 22.61 -5.37 -15.35
CA SER A 962 21.52 -4.77 -16.14
C SER A 962 20.83 -3.63 -15.39
N THR A 963 20.65 -2.50 -16.07
CA THR A 963 19.88 -1.35 -15.62
C THR A 963 18.38 -1.62 -15.69
N LEU A 964 17.95 -2.41 -16.69
CA LEU A 964 16.56 -2.87 -16.88
C LEU A 964 16.18 -4.08 -16.01
N GLY A 965 17.15 -4.78 -15.42
CA GLY A 965 16.88 -5.77 -14.38
C GLY A 965 16.10 -5.13 -13.23
N TYR A 966 14.95 -5.70 -12.90
CA TYR A 966 14.11 -5.25 -11.78
C TYR A 966 14.77 -5.56 -10.41
N GLU A 967 14.12 -5.21 -9.29
CA GLU A 967 14.70 -5.31 -7.94
C GLU A 967 15.33 -6.69 -7.66
N PHE A 968 16.51 -6.69 -7.02
CA PHE A 968 17.27 -7.91 -6.72
C PHE A 968 16.49 -8.81 -5.75
N CYS A 969 15.88 -9.86 -6.30
CA CYS A 969 14.84 -10.64 -5.64
C CYS A 969 15.33 -11.64 -4.57
N VAL A 970 16.60 -11.59 -4.15
CA VAL A 970 17.15 -12.52 -3.15
C VAL A 970 17.13 -11.87 -1.76
N GLU A 971 16.16 -12.25 -0.95
CA GLU A 971 16.02 -11.81 0.44
C GLU A 971 16.67 -12.78 1.44
N ASN A 972 16.95 -14.02 1.03
CA ASN A 972 17.50 -15.02 1.93
C ASN A 972 18.99 -14.80 2.25
N LYS A 973 19.22 -14.02 3.30
CA LYS A 973 20.53 -13.61 3.84
C LYS A 973 21.42 -14.76 4.32
N ASN A 974 21.03 -16.03 4.16
CA ASN A 974 21.86 -17.21 4.42
C ASN A 974 22.36 -17.90 3.16
N LEU A 975 21.76 -17.61 1.99
CA LEU A 975 22.16 -18.19 0.71
C LEU A 975 23.19 -17.35 -0.06
N VAL A 976 23.35 -16.08 0.31
CA VAL A 976 24.32 -15.16 -0.31
C VAL A 976 25.22 -14.56 0.76
N PHE A 977 26.52 -14.50 0.48
CA PHE A 977 27.52 -13.82 1.32
C PHE A 977 28.43 -12.95 0.45
N PRO A 978 28.10 -11.65 0.25
CA PRO A 978 28.86 -10.79 -0.65
C PRO A 978 30.27 -10.46 -0.14
N VAL A 979 31.23 -10.39 -1.06
CA VAL A 979 32.56 -9.84 -0.79
C VAL A 979 32.71 -8.53 -1.58
N PHE A 980 32.82 -7.42 -0.86
CA PHE A 980 32.90 -6.08 -1.44
C PHE A 980 34.36 -5.68 -1.64
N VAL A 981 34.79 -5.53 -2.90
CA VAL A 981 36.18 -5.29 -3.27
C VAL A 981 36.29 -3.95 -3.98
N TYR A 982 36.99 -2.99 -3.37
CA TYR A 982 37.08 -1.62 -3.88
C TYR A 982 38.49 -1.02 -3.66
N PRO A 983 38.95 -0.12 -4.54
CA PRO A 983 40.18 0.64 -4.33
C PRO A 983 40.20 1.40 -2.99
N GLU A 984 41.33 1.43 -2.31
CA GLU A 984 41.46 2.15 -1.03
C GLU A 984 41.07 3.63 -1.19
N GLY A 985 40.26 4.15 -0.25
CA GLY A 985 39.63 5.47 -0.34
C GLY A 985 38.26 5.54 -1.01
N THR A 986 37.87 4.59 -1.89
CA THR A 986 36.61 4.69 -2.66
C THR A 986 35.40 4.00 -2.00
N ARG A 987 35.48 3.64 -0.71
CA ARG A 987 34.49 2.82 0.02
C ARG A 987 33.07 3.38 -0.06
N GLU A 988 32.88 4.64 0.34
CA GLU A 988 31.56 5.23 0.50
C GLU A 988 30.84 5.35 -0.85
N ARG A 989 31.56 5.77 -1.89
CA ARG A 989 31.10 5.78 -3.29
C ARG A 989 30.67 4.40 -3.78
N PHE A 990 31.47 3.36 -3.51
CA PHE A 990 31.15 1.99 -3.91
C PHE A 990 29.84 1.52 -3.28
N LEU A 991 29.66 1.76 -1.97
CA LEU A 991 28.45 1.42 -1.25
C LEU A 991 27.24 2.22 -1.73
N GLU A 992 27.42 3.51 -2.09
CA GLU A 992 26.36 4.33 -2.67
C GLU A 992 25.87 3.77 -4.02
N VAL A 993 26.80 3.46 -4.94
CA VAL A 993 26.48 2.86 -6.26
C VAL A 993 25.78 1.52 -6.10
N LEU A 994 26.31 0.65 -5.25
CA LEU A 994 25.71 -0.65 -4.96
C LEU A 994 24.31 -0.49 -4.37
N GLY A 995 24.10 0.43 -3.42
CA GLY A 995 22.80 0.69 -2.81
C GLY A 995 21.71 1.15 -3.78
N ARG A 996 22.07 1.83 -4.88
CA ARG A 996 21.11 2.21 -5.94
C ARG A 996 20.84 1.11 -6.95
N ARG A 997 21.83 0.25 -7.22
CA ARG A 997 21.65 -0.93 -8.07
C ARG A 997 20.93 -2.08 -7.36
N CYS A 998 21.19 -2.24 -6.05
CA CYS A 998 20.85 -3.40 -5.24
C CYS A 998 20.88 -3.11 -3.73
N ALA A 999 19.83 -2.48 -3.20
CA ALA A 999 19.76 -2.16 -1.77
C ALA A 999 19.79 -3.42 -0.86
N GLY A 1000 19.04 -4.47 -1.22
CA GLY A 1000 18.96 -5.70 -0.41
C GLY A 1000 20.30 -6.40 -0.16
N MET A 1001 21.27 -6.26 -1.08
CA MET A 1001 22.62 -6.82 -0.92
C MET A 1001 23.50 -6.02 0.06
N LEU A 1002 23.23 -4.72 0.29
CA LEU A 1002 23.88 -3.96 1.37
C LEU A 1002 23.41 -4.44 2.75
N ASP A 1003 22.13 -4.84 2.86
CA ASP A 1003 21.55 -5.35 4.10
C ASP A 1003 21.93 -6.81 4.40
N MET A 1004 22.84 -7.41 3.63
CA MET A 1004 23.39 -8.76 3.84
C MET A 1004 24.71 -8.72 4.63
N ALA A 1005 24.94 -9.77 5.42
CA ALA A 1005 26.24 -10.01 6.02
C ALA A 1005 27.29 -10.22 4.93
N SER A 1006 28.34 -9.41 4.94
CA SER A 1006 29.32 -9.28 3.87
C SER A 1006 30.74 -9.04 4.43
N THR A 1007 31.76 -9.23 3.59
CA THR A 1007 33.17 -8.92 3.92
C THR A 1007 33.71 -7.83 3.00
N GLU A 1008 34.22 -6.74 3.58
CA GLU A 1008 34.91 -5.67 2.84
C GLU A 1008 36.40 -5.96 2.67
N VAL A 1009 36.92 -5.81 1.45
CA VAL A 1009 38.33 -6.00 1.09
C VAL A 1009 38.85 -4.76 0.36
N PRO A 1010 39.40 -3.77 1.08
CA PRO A 1010 40.04 -2.62 0.45
C PRO A 1010 41.34 -3.04 -0.25
N MET A 1011 41.44 -2.69 -1.53
CA MET A 1011 42.56 -3.00 -2.41
C MET A 1011 43.52 -1.82 -2.52
N ALA A 1012 44.75 -2.03 -2.04
CA ALA A 1012 45.88 -1.13 -2.20
C ALA A 1012 46.74 -1.54 -3.41
N GLU A 1013 47.81 -0.78 -3.70
CA GLU A 1013 48.81 -1.17 -4.69
C GLU A 1013 49.61 -2.41 -4.27
N GLU A 1014 49.88 -2.56 -2.96
CA GLU A 1014 50.53 -3.73 -2.39
C GLU A 1014 49.65 -5.01 -2.43
N PRO A 1015 50.24 -6.20 -2.64
CA PRO A 1015 49.50 -7.45 -2.63
C PRO A 1015 48.88 -7.76 -1.26
N LEU A 1016 47.67 -8.32 -1.26
CA LEU A 1016 46.95 -8.68 -0.03
C LEU A 1016 47.77 -9.64 0.84
N SER A 1017 47.98 -9.25 2.11
CA SER A 1017 48.59 -10.14 3.09
C SER A 1017 47.82 -11.47 3.22
N SER A 1018 48.54 -12.58 3.40
CA SER A 1018 47.93 -13.90 3.66
C SER A 1018 47.03 -13.90 4.91
N THR A 1019 47.26 -12.99 5.86
CA THR A 1019 46.38 -12.65 6.98
C THR A 1019 44.96 -12.30 6.51
N LYS A 1020 44.82 -11.30 5.63
CA LYS A 1020 43.52 -10.80 5.12
C LYS A 1020 42.78 -11.89 4.34
N ILE A 1021 43.49 -12.61 3.46
CA ILE A 1021 42.94 -13.71 2.65
C ILE A 1021 42.43 -14.83 3.56
N SER A 1022 43.17 -15.18 4.61
CA SER A 1022 42.77 -16.20 5.59
C SER A 1022 41.55 -15.77 6.44
N LEU A 1023 41.48 -14.51 6.84
CA LEU A 1023 40.32 -13.97 7.54
C LEU A 1023 39.05 -13.98 6.67
N THR A 1024 39.17 -13.61 5.39
CA THR A 1024 38.06 -13.66 4.42
C THR A 1024 37.58 -15.09 4.20
N ALA A 1025 38.51 -16.04 4.01
CA ALA A 1025 38.18 -17.47 3.88
C ALA A 1025 37.48 -18.02 5.15
N ALA A 1026 37.93 -17.63 6.34
CA ALA A 1026 37.31 -18.04 7.61
C ALA A 1026 35.88 -17.48 7.75
N GLN A 1027 35.66 -16.21 7.38
CA GLN A 1027 34.33 -15.59 7.41
C GLN A 1027 33.33 -16.30 6.48
N ILE A 1028 33.74 -16.59 5.25
CA ILE A 1028 32.93 -17.34 4.27
C ILE A 1028 32.56 -18.72 4.81
N LEU A 1029 33.53 -19.51 5.28
CA LEU A 1029 33.27 -20.87 5.77
C LEU A 1029 32.42 -20.87 7.05
N ARG A 1030 32.65 -19.91 7.94
CA ARG A 1030 31.88 -19.75 9.19
C ARG A 1030 30.41 -19.41 8.93
N LYS A 1031 30.09 -18.60 7.93
CA LYS A 1031 28.70 -18.26 7.55
C LYS A 1031 27.85 -19.50 7.25
N VAL A 1032 28.48 -20.58 6.77
CA VAL A 1032 27.82 -21.82 6.36
C VAL A 1032 27.57 -22.79 7.54
N SER A 1033 28.14 -22.53 8.72
CA SER A 1033 28.10 -23.42 9.89
C SER A 1033 27.28 -22.86 11.06
N SER A 1034 26.16 -23.52 11.36
CA SER A 1034 25.35 -23.27 12.56
C SER A 1034 25.76 -24.11 13.78
N SER A 1035 26.60 -25.14 13.61
CA SER A 1035 26.76 -26.23 14.59
C SER A 1035 28.20 -26.48 15.05
N VAL A 1036 29.21 -25.82 14.48
CA VAL A 1036 30.61 -26.03 14.91
C VAL A 1036 30.92 -25.19 16.14
N VAL A 1037 30.98 -25.84 17.30
CA VAL A 1037 31.61 -25.29 18.51
C VAL A 1037 33.13 -25.17 18.25
N LEU A 1038 33.67 -23.99 18.51
CA LEU A 1038 35.03 -23.58 18.09
C LEU A 1038 36.11 -23.87 19.16
N TYR A 1039 37.31 -23.30 18.92
CA TYR A 1039 38.48 -23.16 19.80
C TYR A 1039 39.62 -24.20 19.69
N THR A 1040 40.51 -24.01 18.70
CA THR A 1040 41.88 -24.56 18.71
C THR A 1040 42.94 -23.51 18.32
N ARG A 1041 43.05 -22.43 19.12
CA ARG A 1041 44.04 -21.34 18.91
C ARG A 1041 45.48 -21.79 19.24
N GLN A 1042 46.18 -22.37 18.26
CA GLN A 1042 47.58 -22.82 18.44
C GLN A 1042 48.61 -21.75 18.02
N ILE A 1043 49.13 -21.00 18.99
CA ILE A 1043 50.18 -19.99 18.78
C ILE A 1043 51.57 -20.65 18.75
N THR A 1044 52.24 -20.64 17.59
CA THR A 1044 53.60 -21.17 17.43
C THR A 1044 54.68 -20.10 17.59
N ALA A 1045 55.94 -20.51 17.76
CA ALA A 1045 57.06 -19.60 18.08
C ALA A 1045 57.80 -19.03 16.85
N ALA A 1046 57.60 -19.59 15.64
CA ALA A 1046 58.31 -19.18 14.43
C ALA A 1046 57.76 -17.88 13.80
N GLY A 1047 56.48 -17.62 14.06
CA GLY A 1047 55.66 -16.47 13.67
C GLY A 1047 54.32 -16.63 14.35
N CYS A 1048 53.58 -15.55 14.59
CA CYS A 1048 52.30 -15.67 15.29
C CYS A 1048 51.23 -16.24 14.34
N THR A 1049 51.15 -17.55 14.26
CA THR A 1049 50.03 -18.27 13.64
C THR A 1049 48.87 -18.31 14.63
N VAL A 1050 47.67 -18.00 14.16
CA VAL A 1050 46.42 -18.34 14.84
C VAL A 1050 45.64 -19.23 13.89
N VAL A 1051 45.37 -20.47 14.30
CA VAL A 1051 44.33 -21.27 13.63
C VAL A 1051 43.00 -20.78 14.18
N GLU A 1052 42.21 -20.12 13.35
CA GLU A 1052 40.85 -19.71 13.66
C GLU A 1052 39.92 -20.45 12.70
N ASP A 1053 38.98 -21.18 13.29
CA ASP A 1053 37.93 -21.91 12.59
C ASP A 1053 38.50 -22.86 11.49
N GLY A 1054 39.69 -23.41 11.76
CA GLY A 1054 40.44 -24.32 10.87
C GLY A 1054 41.35 -23.63 9.85
N VAL A 1055 41.15 -22.34 9.56
CA VAL A 1055 41.99 -21.56 8.64
C VAL A 1055 43.22 -21.05 9.39
N THR A 1056 44.40 -21.11 8.76
CA THR A 1056 45.65 -20.66 9.41
C THR A 1056 45.92 -19.19 9.08
N ILE A 1057 45.63 -18.31 10.04
CA ILE A 1057 45.92 -16.87 9.95
C ILE A 1057 47.38 -16.63 10.37
N PHE A 1058 48.18 -16.05 9.46
CA PHE A 1058 49.59 -15.73 9.71
C PHE A 1058 49.76 -14.24 10.04
N PHE A 1059 50.14 -13.90 11.28
CA PHE A 1059 50.48 -12.52 11.63
C PHE A 1059 51.98 -12.23 11.41
N PRO A 1060 52.35 -11.05 10.87
CA PRO A 1060 53.75 -10.65 10.68
C PRO A 1060 54.58 -10.64 11.99
N LYS A 1061 55.89 -10.86 11.86
CA LYS A 1061 56.82 -10.79 13.00
C LYS A 1061 56.83 -9.38 13.59
N GLY A 1062 56.41 -9.27 14.86
CA GLY A 1062 56.35 -8.01 15.62
C GLY A 1062 54.95 -7.54 15.98
N CYS A 1063 53.89 -8.05 15.36
CA CYS A 1063 52.51 -7.58 15.58
C CYS A 1063 51.94 -7.90 16.98
N VAL A 1064 52.50 -8.86 17.72
CA VAL A 1064 51.98 -9.30 19.03
C VAL A 1064 52.85 -8.74 20.16
N LYS A 1065 52.43 -7.61 20.76
CA LYS A 1065 53.19 -6.92 21.83
C LYS A 1065 53.23 -7.63 23.19
N LYS A 1066 52.34 -8.60 23.46
CA LYS A 1066 52.37 -9.46 24.67
C LYS A 1066 51.79 -10.85 24.34
N LYS A 1067 52.39 -11.90 24.90
CA LYS A 1067 51.67 -13.17 25.10
C LYS A 1067 50.56 -12.94 26.13
N ARG A 1068 49.32 -13.24 25.76
CA ARG A 1068 48.17 -13.39 26.66
C ARG A 1068 47.47 -14.69 26.27
N PHE A 1069 47.03 -15.48 27.24
CA PHE A 1069 45.96 -16.43 26.98
C PHE A 1069 44.68 -15.61 26.82
N MET A 1070 43.93 -15.87 25.75
CA MET A 1070 42.58 -15.32 25.60
C MET A 1070 41.61 -16.29 26.28
N SER A 1071 41.09 -15.89 27.44
CA SER A 1071 39.87 -16.44 28.02
C SER A 1071 38.65 -16.00 27.20
N LEU A 1072 37.45 -16.40 27.62
CA LEU A 1072 36.21 -16.25 26.83
C LEU A 1072 35.55 -14.85 26.91
N GLU A 1073 36.28 -13.84 27.38
CA GLU A 1073 35.88 -12.43 27.54
C GLU A 1073 36.84 -11.52 26.76
#